data_AF-F6EJ65-F1
#
_entry.id   AF-F6EJ65-F1
#
_cell.length_a   1.000
_cell.length_b   1.000
_cell.length_c   1.000
_cell.angle_alpha   90.00
_cell.angle_beta   90.00
_cell.angle_gamma   90.00
#
_symmetry.space_group_name_H-M   'P 1'
#
loop_
_entity.id
_entity.type
_entity.pdbx_description
1 polymer ?
#
loop_
_entity_poly.entity_id
_entity_poly.type
_entity_poly.pdbx_seq_one_letter_code
_entity_poly.pdbx_strand_id
1 'polypeptide(L)'
;MASRYVPASQPSGATAIAAAVLAILGGGVAALGVGAFLDLVADIGWEAALAISGFGLGGLDWWQAAVVVGQVSNVLTAVLLLVGAAALLQKKRSGRTMIIYGCVVVLVNHAVTLLASFQLARSFRAAFSDAPGFDEVFGIAIAYVGWLTLLAVAFPIVTLFLAASQKTVKWCDSRSAGRRAGDLDIAEVSAHWLPPSPDSRVDDRDTGSYRHIEQSRLPLDRPSESADQPSPWPDLETLRARAGTVGSEVARAPRAHVLCDGAAIVLMLTALLLPWNQELARVRLSVAPDLAAVIWLTTLLAITGVAWPYLAQAGVDAASPRRSAHSMFRTMGVAAYLLTATAVLVVDVVRALLVLVDASVWSKGVGPGVWFALAGGTLAIYWRHPQGVPSRNINGPLAPMQTVMTCALVLCGLSALLAVTSVVLNSSAGMTAASSFAADSLYAIVGVAAVSLPGIILAMMAVIGMRWDPAPWCVALACVSGAVLFAGLLRASSGSKGIEYFLSSSYYAMPLWAVAGAMAVAVLVRSPSVIGEGHRGYVWLVACRYMFALVAVWSFGRGTLFVLLELLDVGYLLGPGVLTLPQSTVLAAFGFATGLLAVAGMASLKARYGVGADPRPQRHVAFVCAAGALLMALGRIVAADAVGGAGRLVTMDYAMIGLMVMVAVVILFAPPIRDLYAGMALFPSSRSTALAAAEPDAAEPDAERAAASDPHTSRRELTRIARARPDLRPTVAANPSAYHELIAWLRSLGDPEIDEALTSRPHAEGAGK
;
A
#
# COMPACT_ATOMS: atom_id res chain seq x y z
N MET A 1 28.65 20.51 -32.31
CA MET A 1 28.18 20.24 -30.93
C MET A 1 26.67 20.08 -30.94
N ALA A 2 26.16 18.87 -31.15
CA ALA A 2 24.74 18.57 -31.08
C ALA A 2 24.38 18.26 -29.62
N SER A 3 23.85 19.26 -28.90
CA SER A 3 23.29 19.03 -27.57
C SER A 3 22.02 18.20 -27.71
N ARG A 4 22.00 17.03 -27.06
CA ARG A 4 20.81 16.16 -27.00
C ARG A 4 19.72 16.91 -26.26
N TYR A 5 18.68 17.31 -26.98
CA TYR A 5 17.42 17.76 -26.39
C TYR A 5 16.80 16.54 -25.69
N VAL A 6 16.94 16.46 -24.36
CA VAL A 6 16.19 15.51 -23.54
C VAL A 6 14.79 16.11 -23.38
N PRO A 7 13.72 15.54 -23.95
CA PRO A 7 12.38 16.07 -23.75
C PRO A 7 12.06 16.03 -22.25
N ALA A 8 11.64 17.17 -21.70
CA ALA A 8 11.24 17.27 -20.31
C ALA A 8 10.15 16.22 -20.03
N SER A 9 10.40 15.35 -19.03
CA SER A 9 9.46 14.31 -18.61
C SER A 9 8.08 14.92 -18.38
N GLN A 10 7.03 14.38 -19.03
CA GLN A 10 5.66 14.82 -18.79
C GLN A 10 5.31 14.70 -17.29
N PRO A 11 4.67 15.72 -16.69
CA PRO A 11 4.31 15.66 -15.27
C PRO A 11 3.32 14.51 -15.03
N SER A 12 3.64 13.65 -14.05
CA SER A 12 2.83 12.48 -13.73
C SER A 12 1.44 12.90 -13.22
N GLY A 13 0.39 12.51 -13.95
CA GLY A 13 -1.00 12.87 -13.65
C GLY A 13 -1.63 12.12 -12.47
N ALA A 14 -0.88 11.25 -11.78
CA ALA A 14 -1.41 10.35 -10.75
C ALA A 14 -2.13 11.09 -9.61
N THR A 15 -1.61 12.26 -9.20
CA THR A 15 -2.19 13.08 -8.12
C THR A 15 -3.53 13.70 -8.52
N ALA A 16 -3.64 14.14 -9.78
CA ALA A 16 -4.87 14.72 -10.32
C ALA A 16 -5.94 13.65 -10.58
N ILE A 17 -5.54 12.47 -11.05
CA ILE A 17 -6.44 11.33 -11.25
C ILE A 17 -6.97 10.83 -9.91
N ALA A 18 -6.12 10.71 -8.88
CA ALA A 18 -6.57 10.34 -7.53
C ALA A 18 -7.58 11.36 -6.96
N ALA A 19 -7.30 12.67 -7.13
CA ALA A 19 -8.25 13.71 -6.73
C ALA A 19 -9.59 13.60 -7.48
N ALA A 20 -9.56 13.30 -8.78
CA ALA A 20 -10.77 13.12 -9.58
C ALA A 20 -11.58 11.88 -9.16
N VAL A 21 -10.93 10.75 -8.90
CA VAL A 21 -11.59 9.52 -8.43
C VAL A 21 -12.25 9.74 -7.07
N LEU A 22 -11.54 10.37 -6.13
CA LEU A 22 -12.12 10.70 -4.82
C LEU A 22 -13.26 11.71 -4.94
N ALA A 23 -13.15 12.71 -5.82
CA ALA A 23 -14.26 13.62 -6.10
C ALA A 23 -15.48 12.90 -6.70
N ILE A 24 -15.29 11.90 -7.58
CA ILE A 24 -16.40 11.09 -8.12
C ILE A 24 -17.06 10.28 -7.01
N LEU A 25 -16.28 9.64 -6.14
CA LEU A 25 -16.81 8.87 -5.01
C LEU A 25 -17.59 9.79 -4.04
N GLY A 26 -17.02 10.94 -3.68
CA GLY A 26 -17.67 11.91 -2.81
C GLY A 26 -18.94 12.51 -3.40
N GLY A 27 -18.90 12.88 -4.68
CA GLY A 27 -20.06 13.41 -5.40
C GLY A 27 -21.14 12.35 -5.62
N GLY A 28 -20.75 11.09 -5.85
CA GLY A 28 -21.66 9.95 -5.96
C GLY A 28 -22.39 9.65 -4.66
N VAL A 29 -21.69 9.66 -3.52
CA VAL A 29 -22.31 9.50 -2.20
C VAL A 29 -23.31 10.63 -1.91
N ALA A 30 -22.95 11.88 -2.22
CA ALA A 30 -23.87 13.00 -2.06
C ALA A 30 -25.12 12.87 -2.95
N ALA A 31 -24.96 12.41 -4.20
CA ALA A 31 -26.07 12.16 -5.11
C ALA A 31 -26.98 11.01 -4.65
N LEU A 32 -26.40 9.91 -4.14
CA LEU A 32 -27.15 8.80 -3.57
C LEU A 32 -27.93 9.22 -2.32
N GLY A 33 -27.36 10.09 -1.48
CA GLY A 33 -28.05 10.63 -0.31
C GLY A 33 -29.28 11.47 -0.69
N VAL A 34 -29.17 12.28 -1.74
CA VAL A 34 -30.32 13.03 -2.29
C VAL A 34 -31.35 12.09 -2.89
N GLY A 35 -30.91 11.08 -3.67
CA GLY A 35 -31.79 10.09 -4.29
C GLY A 35 -32.59 9.31 -3.24
N ALA A 36 -31.94 8.78 -2.21
CA ALA A 36 -32.60 8.06 -1.12
C ALA A 36 -33.61 8.94 -0.36
N PHE A 37 -33.34 10.23 -0.20
CA PHE A 37 -34.30 11.16 0.42
C PHE A 37 -35.48 11.45 -0.49
N LEU A 38 -35.27 11.61 -1.80
CA LEU A 38 -36.35 11.82 -2.76
C LEU A 38 -37.22 10.57 -2.93
N ASP A 39 -36.63 9.37 -2.90
CA ASP A 39 -37.37 8.10 -2.89
C ASP A 39 -38.24 7.99 -1.63
N LEU A 40 -37.69 8.34 -0.46
CA LEU A 40 -38.47 8.42 0.78
C LEU A 40 -39.62 9.43 0.65
N VAL A 41 -39.37 10.62 0.11
CA VAL A 41 -40.43 11.63 -0.14
C VAL A 41 -41.50 11.10 -1.09
N ALA A 42 -41.12 10.31 -2.10
CA ALA A 42 -42.06 9.70 -3.04
C ALA A 42 -42.93 8.63 -2.38
N ASP A 43 -42.36 7.85 -1.46
CA ASP A 43 -43.06 6.74 -0.80
C ASP A 43 -44.06 7.19 0.28
N ILE A 44 -43.71 8.22 1.06
CA ILE A 44 -44.51 8.62 2.24
C ILE A 44 -44.97 10.08 2.23
N GLY A 45 -44.58 10.86 1.21
CA GLY A 45 -44.92 12.28 1.10
C GLY A 45 -43.95 13.19 1.87
N TRP A 46 -43.86 14.45 1.44
CA TRP A 46 -42.88 15.44 1.93
C TRP A 46 -42.96 15.68 3.44
N GLU A 47 -44.16 15.87 3.97
CA GLU A 47 -44.36 16.14 5.41
C GLU A 47 -43.98 14.94 6.28
N ALA A 48 -44.33 13.72 5.85
CA ALA A 48 -43.99 12.50 6.57
C ALA A 48 -42.49 12.17 6.48
N ALA A 49 -41.86 12.39 5.32
CA ALA A 49 -40.42 12.20 5.16
C ALA A 49 -39.61 13.14 6.06
N LEU A 50 -40.03 14.41 6.18
CA LEU A 50 -39.46 15.35 7.13
C LEU A 50 -39.70 14.91 8.59
N ALA A 51 -40.89 14.40 8.91
CA ALA A 51 -41.22 13.92 10.25
C ALA A 51 -40.40 12.68 10.66
N ILE A 52 -40.23 11.70 9.76
CA ILE A 52 -39.43 10.49 10.01
C ILE A 52 -37.94 10.82 10.12
N SER A 53 -37.44 11.79 9.33
CA SER A 53 -36.08 12.29 9.49
C SER A 53 -35.84 13.03 10.82
N GLY A 54 -36.89 13.30 11.61
CA GLY A 54 -36.85 13.85 12.95
C GLY A 54 -37.36 12.91 14.06
N PHE A 55 -37.55 11.63 13.77
CA PHE A 55 -38.16 10.69 14.72
C PHE A 55 -37.30 10.57 16.01
N GLY A 56 -37.85 11.07 17.13
CA GLY A 56 -37.19 11.15 18.43
C GLY A 56 -36.98 12.58 18.99
N LEU A 57 -37.31 13.63 18.23
CA LEU A 57 -36.92 15.02 18.54
C LEU A 57 -38.06 16.01 18.76
N GLY A 58 -39.31 15.54 18.90
CA GLY A 58 -40.40 16.34 19.44
C GLY A 58 -40.72 17.66 18.73
N GLY A 59 -40.65 17.71 17.39
CA GLY A 59 -41.20 18.84 16.63
C GLY A 59 -40.44 20.16 16.72
N LEU A 60 -39.10 20.14 16.79
CA LEU A 60 -38.29 21.36 16.72
C LEU A 60 -38.26 21.96 15.30
N ASP A 61 -38.87 23.13 15.11
CA ASP A 61 -39.03 23.83 13.81
C ASP A 61 -37.73 24.04 13.02
N TRP A 62 -36.60 24.23 13.71
CA TRP A 62 -35.30 24.45 13.07
C TRP A 62 -34.70 23.19 12.44
N TRP A 63 -35.13 21.99 12.87
CA TRP A 63 -34.60 20.71 12.36
C TRP A 63 -35.06 20.45 10.93
N GLN A 64 -36.33 20.75 10.63
CA GLN A 64 -36.87 20.62 9.28
C GLN A 64 -36.13 21.54 8.30
N ALA A 65 -35.85 22.78 8.72
CA ALA A 65 -35.01 23.70 7.94
C ALA A 65 -33.59 23.14 7.74
N ALA A 66 -32.98 22.53 8.76
CA ALA A 66 -31.65 21.94 8.66
C ALA A 66 -31.59 20.74 7.69
N VAL A 67 -32.63 19.89 7.66
CA VAL A 67 -32.73 18.78 6.69
C VAL A 67 -32.82 19.32 5.27
N VAL A 68 -33.68 20.31 5.01
CA VAL A 68 -33.82 20.94 3.68
C VAL A 68 -32.51 21.61 3.24
N VAL A 69 -31.88 22.39 4.12
CA VAL A 69 -30.57 23.01 3.86
C VAL A 69 -29.49 21.96 3.60
N GLY A 70 -29.52 20.84 4.32
CA GLY A 70 -28.61 19.70 4.12
C GLY A 70 -28.78 19.04 2.76
N GLN A 71 -30.02 18.85 2.29
CA GLN A 71 -30.28 18.30 0.96
C GLN A 71 -29.84 19.24 -0.17
N VAL A 72 -30.10 20.55 -0.02
CA VAL A 72 -29.60 21.57 -0.97
C VAL A 72 -28.07 21.57 -1.00
N SER A 73 -27.41 21.44 0.16
CA SER A 73 -25.96 21.32 0.24
C SER A 73 -25.46 20.04 -0.45
N ASN A 74 -26.14 18.90 -0.30
CA ASN A 74 -25.75 17.64 -0.96
C ASN A 74 -25.87 17.73 -2.48
N VAL A 75 -26.91 18.39 -3.01
CA VAL A 75 -27.05 18.68 -4.44
C VAL A 75 -25.89 19.54 -4.92
N LEU A 76 -25.57 20.61 -4.19
CA LEU A 76 -24.47 21.51 -4.53
C LEU A 76 -23.12 20.77 -4.51
N THR A 77 -22.87 19.95 -3.50
CA THR A 77 -21.68 19.09 -3.39
C THR A 77 -21.58 18.11 -4.56
N ALA A 78 -22.66 17.41 -4.89
CA ALA A 78 -22.69 16.45 -5.98
C ALA A 78 -22.33 17.13 -7.31
N VAL A 79 -22.95 18.28 -7.62
CA VAL A 79 -22.66 19.06 -8.83
C VAL A 79 -21.21 19.53 -8.85
N LEU A 80 -20.72 20.15 -7.78
CA LEU A 80 -19.35 20.69 -7.71
C LEU A 80 -18.28 19.60 -7.87
N LEU A 81 -18.47 18.45 -7.22
CA LEU A 81 -17.49 17.37 -7.25
C LEU A 81 -17.54 16.57 -8.55
N LEU A 82 -18.73 16.25 -9.09
CA LEU A 82 -18.87 15.46 -10.32
C LEU A 82 -18.46 16.27 -11.56
N VAL A 83 -18.94 17.52 -11.68
CA VAL A 83 -18.54 18.41 -12.78
C VAL A 83 -17.08 18.80 -12.63
N GLY A 84 -16.61 19.05 -11.40
CA GLY A 84 -15.21 19.32 -11.09
C GLY A 84 -14.29 18.17 -11.49
N ALA A 85 -14.67 16.92 -11.20
CA ALA A 85 -13.92 15.73 -11.59
C ALA A 85 -13.86 15.55 -13.12
N ALA A 86 -15.00 15.71 -13.81
CA ALA A 86 -15.04 15.64 -15.27
C ALA A 86 -14.15 16.72 -15.92
N ALA A 87 -14.22 17.96 -15.43
CA ALA A 87 -13.39 19.06 -15.91
C ALA A 87 -11.91 18.86 -15.56
N LEU A 88 -11.61 18.29 -14.38
CA LEU A 88 -10.25 17.97 -13.98
C LEU A 88 -9.67 16.89 -14.89
N LEU A 89 -10.36 15.79 -15.17
CA LEU A 89 -9.92 14.75 -16.10
C LEU A 89 -9.64 15.28 -17.52
N GLN A 90 -10.31 16.36 -17.90
CA GLN A 90 -10.03 17.10 -19.13
C GLN A 90 -8.83 18.07 -18.99
N LYS A 91 -8.03 18.04 -17.92
CA LYS A 91 -6.93 18.98 -17.62
C LYS A 91 -7.35 20.46 -17.57
N LYS A 92 -8.62 20.77 -17.25
CA LYS A 92 -9.08 22.16 -17.09
C LYS A 92 -8.79 22.67 -15.69
N ARG A 93 -8.23 23.88 -15.56
CA ARG A 93 -7.98 24.54 -14.26
C ARG A 93 -9.28 24.76 -13.45
N SER A 94 -10.42 24.93 -14.12
CA SER A 94 -11.74 25.08 -13.49
C SER A 94 -12.20 23.84 -12.72
N GLY A 95 -11.78 22.64 -13.14
CA GLY A 95 -12.14 21.39 -12.45
C GLY A 95 -11.53 21.32 -11.05
N ARG A 96 -10.27 21.74 -10.91
CA ARG A 96 -9.58 21.85 -9.62
C ARG A 96 -10.31 22.79 -8.66
N THR A 97 -10.68 23.98 -9.12
CA THR A 97 -11.36 24.97 -8.27
C THR A 97 -12.73 24.50 -7.84
N MET A 98 -13.52 23.86 -8.73
CA MET A 98 -14.81 23.26 -8.36
C MET A 98 -14.66 22.16 -7.31
N ILE A 99 -13.64 21.29 -7.42
CA ILE A 99 -13.40 20.25 -6.42
C ILE A 99 -13.06 20.87 -5.06
N ILE A 100 -12.21 21.90 -5.02
CA ILE A 100 -11.86 22.58 -3.77
C ILE A 100 -13.10 23.19 -3.12
N TYR A 101 -13.93 23.91 -3.88
CA TYR A 101 -15.18 24.47 -3.35
C TYR A 101 -16.15 23.37 -2.89
N GLY A 102 -16.28 22.27 -3.63
CA GLY A 102 -17.09 21.12 -3.24
C GLY A 102 -16.64 20.51 -1.91
N CYS A 103 -15.32 20.33 -1.72
CA CYS A 103 -14.78 19.85 -0.46
C CYS A 103 -14.99 20.83 0.71
N VAL A 104 -14.90 22.14 0.46
CA VAL A 104 -15.20 23.16 1.48
C VAL A 104 -16.67 23.10 1.90
N VAL A 105 -17.60 22.97 0.96
CA VAL A 105 -19.04 22.80 1.25
C VAL A 105 -19.28 21.56 2.10
N VAL A 106 -18.64 20.43 1.78
CA VAL A 106 -18.74 19.19 2.58
C VAL A 106 -18.23 19.40 4.00
N LEU A 107 -17.10 20.08 4.17
CA LEU A 107 -16.51 20.37 5.47
C LEU A 107 -17.40 21.28 6.32
N VAL A 108 -18.00 22.31 5.72
CA VAL A 108 -18.97 23.18 6.38
C VAL A 108 -20.20 22.38 6.78
N ASN A 109 -20.73 21.54 5.90
CA ASN A 109 -21.88 20.69 6.22
C ASN A 109 -21.59 19.75 7.40
N HIS A 110 -20.42 19.11 7.42
CA HIS A 110 -20.00 18.26 8.55
C HIS A 110 -19.83 19.04 9.85
N ALA A 111 -19.33 20.28 9.79
CA ALA A 111 -19.24 21.14 10.97
C ALA A 111 -20.64 21.50 11.49
N VAL A 112 -21.59 21.82 10.60
CA VAL A 112 -22.99 22.10 10.96
C VAL A 112 -23.67 20.86 11.55
N THR A 113 -23.49 19.68 10.95
CA THR A 113 -24.01 18.41 11.49
C THR A 113 -23.41 18.09 12.86
N LEU A 114 -22.13 18.35 13.07
CA LEU A 114 -21.47 18.17 14.36
C LEU A 114 -22.03 19.13 15.42
N LEU A 115 -22.19 20.41 15.08
CA LEU A 115 -22.83 21.42 15.93
C LEU A 115 -24.27 21.03 16.27
N ALA A 116 -25.06 20.61 15.28
CA ALA A 116 -26.41 20.13 15.48
C ALA A 116 -26.44 18.89 16.40
N SER A 117 -25.51 17.95 16.21
CA SER A 117 -25.36 16.74 17.05
C SER A 117 -25.02 17.10 18.50
N PHE A 118 -24.17 18.10 18.73
CA PHE A 118 -23.85 18.59 20.07
C PHE A 118 -25.04 19.27 20.75
N GLN A 119 -25.84 20.05 20.02
CA GLN A 119 -27.05 20.66 20.57
C GLN A 119 -28.10 19.60 20.86
N LEU A 120 -28.27 18.63 19.95
CA LEU A 120 -29.15 17.49 20.12
C LEU A 120 -28.80 16.68 21.37
N ALA A 121 -27.51 16.39 21.52
CA ALA A 121 -26.97 15.75 22.70
C ALA A 121 -27.34 16.52 23.97
N ARG A 122 -27.13 17.84 24.02
CA ARG A 122 -27.50 18.64 25.19
C ARG A 122 -28.99 18.56 25.51
N SER A 123 -29.86 18.65 24.50
CA SER A 123 -31.31 18.53 24.67
C SER A 123 -31.74 17.15 25.17
N PHE A 124 -31.17 16.08 24.60
CA PHE A 124 -31.44 14.70 25.00
C PHE A 124 -30.94 14.42 26.42
N ARG A 125 -29.79 14.98 26.79
CA ARG A 125 -29.26 14.87 28.15
C ARG A 125 -30.15 15.55 29.17
N ALA A 126 -30.69 16.72 28.84
CA ALA A 126 -31.60 17.45 29.70
C ALA A 126 -32.95 16.73 29.88
N ALA A 127 -33.40 15.95 28.89
CA ALA A 127 -34.68 15.25 28.94
C ALA A 127 -34.64 13.91 29.70
N PHE A 128 -33.48 13.26 29.80
CA PHE A 128 -33.34 11.89 30.31
C PHE A 128 -32.26 11.73 31.39
N SER A 129 -31.77 12.85 31.98
CA SER A 129 -30.71 12.87 32.99
C SER A 129 -30.97 11.95 34.19
N ASP A 130 -32.24 11.69 34.49
CA ASP A 130 -32.65 10.97 35.70
C ASP A 130 -32.75 9.45 35.49
N ALA A 131 -32.54 8.96 34.27
CA ALA A 131 -32.60 7.53 33.98
C ALA A 131 -31.30 6.80 34.40
N PRO A 132 -31.39 5.68 35.13
CA PRO A 132 -30.21 4.96 35.60
C PRO A 132 -29.41 4.39 34.42
N GLY A 133 -28.09 4.63 34.43
CA GLY A 133 -27.18 4.23 33.34
C GLY A 133 -27.24 5.12 32.09
N PHE A 134 -28.07 6.16 32.08
CA PHE A 134 -28.24 7.05 30.93
C PHE A 134 -26.95 7.78 30.57
N ASP A 135 -26.22 8.34 31.54
CA ASP A 135 -24.96 9.05 31.28
C ASP A 135 -23.90 8.16 30.59
N GLU A 136 -23.90 6.85 30.86
CA GLU A 136 -22.96 5.89 30.26
C GLU A 136 -23.34 5.58 28.80
N VAL A 137 -24.62 5.26 28.55
CA VAL A 137 -25.14 4.99 27.20
C VAL A 137 -25.06 6.25 26.33
N PHE A 138 -25.42 7.39 26.90
CA PHE A 138 -25.41 8.69 26.24
C PHE A 138 -23.99 9.16 25.89
N GLY A 139 -23.03 8.97 26.79
CA GLY A 139 -21.62 9.25 26.53
C GLY A 139 -21.02 8.36 25.43
N ILE A 140 -21.43 7.09 25.35
CA ILE A 140 -21.03 6.17 24.28
C ILE A 140 -21.61 6.61 22.94
N ALA A 141 -22.91 6.96 22.90
CA ALA A 141 -23.59 7.38 21.68
C ALA A 141 -22.96 8.66 21.08
N ILE A 142 -22.70 9.69 21.89
CA ILE A 142 -22.02 10.91 21.43
C ILE A 142 -20.62 10.63 20.90
N ALA A 143 -19.86 9.75 21.58
CA ALA A 143 -18.51 9.40 21.16
C ALA A 143 -18.49 8.70 19.79
N TYR A 144 -19.45 7.81 19.52
CA TYR A 144 -19.59 7.17 18.20
C TYR A 144 -19.97 8.17 17.10
N VAL A 145 -20.93 9.05 17.36
CA VAL A 145 -21.33 10.10 16.40
C VAL A 145 -20.15 11.02 16.08
N GLY A 146 -19.39 11.46 17.10
CA GLY A 146 -18.19 12.27 16.92
C GLY A 146 -17.09 11.57 16.10
N TRP A 147 -16.83 10.28 16.36
CA TRP A 147 -15.84 9.50 15.62
C TRP A 147 -16.22 9.29 14.15
N LEU A 148 -17.49 8.98 13.86
CA LEU A 148 -17.98 8.83 12.49
C LEU A 148 -17.89 10.15 11.71
N THR A 149 -18.20 11.28 12.34
CA THR A 149 -18.02 12.61 11.71
C THR A 149 -16.54 12.95 11.45
N LEU A 150 -15.61 12.57 12.33
CA LEU A 150 -14.17 12.80 12.11
C LEU A 150 -13.61 11.96 10.96
N LEU A 151 -14.02 10.70 10.84
CA LEU A 151 -13.66 9.83 9.72
C LEU A 151 -14.25 10.35 8.40
N ALA A 152 -15.49 10.83 8.44
CA ALA A 152 -16.15 11.40 7.27
C ALA A 152 -15.49 12.73 6.81
N VAL A 153 -14.86 13.48 7.73
CA VAL A 153 -14.08 14.70 7.44
C VAL A 153 -12.70 14.42 6.84
N ALA A 154 -12.08 13.27 7.12
CA ALA A 154 -10.77 12.93 6.57
C ALA A 154 -10.78 12.81 5.03
N PHE A 155 -11.86 12.27 4.48
CA PHE A 155 -12.05 12.07 3.04
C PHE A 155 -12.04 13.39 2.22
N PRO A 156 -12.85 14.43 2.53
CA PRO A 156 -12.82 15.71 1.81
C PRO A 156 -11.51 16.48 2.04
N ILE A 157 -10.84 16.34 3.20
CA ILE A 157 -9.53 16.94 3.45
C ILE A 157 -8.48 16.39 2.49
N VAL A 158 -8.38 15.06 2.37
CA VAL A 158 -7.41 14.42 1.47
C VAL A 158 -7.68 14.82 0.02
N THR A 159 -8.95 14.83 -0.40
CA THR A 159 -9.36 15.22 -1.74
C THR A 159 -9.00 16.69 -2.05
N LEU A 160 -9.21 17.59 -1.08
CA LEU A 160 -8.85 19.00 -1.17
C LEU A 160 -7.32 19.19 -1.29
N PHE A 161 -6.53 18.49 -0.47
CA PHE A 161 -5.06 18.57 -0.53
C PHE A 161 -4.50 18.05 -1.86
N LEU A 162 -5.04 16.95 -2.39
CA LEU A 162 -4.63 16.39 -3.68
C LEU A 162 -4.99 17.35 -4.83
N ALA A 163 -6.19 17.92 -4.80
CA ALA A 163 -6.63 18.94 -5.77
C ALA A 163 -5.77 20.21 -5.68
N ALA A 164 -5.41 20.65 -4.47
CA ALA A 164 -4.62 21.85 -4.24
C ALA A 164 -3.13 21.69 -4.61
N SER A 165 -2.62 20.46 -4.70
CA SER A 165 -1.18 20.17 -4.85
C SER A 165 -0.54 20.79 -6.10
N GLN A 166 0.74 21.17 -5.99
CA GLN A 166 1.53 21.72 -7.10
C GLN A 166 1.65 20.76 -8.29
N LYS A 167 1.57 19.44 -8.05
CA LYS A 167 1.60 18.41 -9.10
C LYS A 167 0.34 18.48 -9.97
N THR A 168 -0.83 18.67 -9.35
CA THR A 168 -2.11 18.86 -10.05
C THR A 168 -2.12 20.16 -10.86
N VAL A 169 -1.50 21.23 -10.35
CA VAL A 169 -1.33 22.50 -11.10
C VAL A 169 -0.48 22.27 -12.34
N LYS A 170 0.72 21.69 -12.20
CA LYS A 170 1.61 21.38 -13.33
C LYS A 170 0.96 20.47 -14.38
N TRP A 171 0.12 19.54 -13.93
CA TRP A 171 -0.62 18.65 -14.82
C TRP A 171 -1.70 19.39 -15.64
N CYS A 172 -2.43 20.33 -15.05
CA CYS A 172 -3.37 21.19 -15.78
C CYS A 172 -2.63 22.10 -16.78
N ASP A 173 -1.46 22.63 -16.36
CA ASP A 173 -0.67 23.58 -17.16
C ASP A 173 -0.04 22.93 -18.39
N SER A 174 0.19 21.62 -18.36
CA SER A 174 0.63 20.84 -19.52
C SER A 174 -0.31 20.97 -20.73
N ARG A 175 -1.62 21.17 -20.51
CA ARG A 175 -2.60 21.38 -21.59
C ARG A 175 -2.44 22.74 -22.25
N SER A 176 -2.18 23.79 -21.47
CA SER A 176 -1.94 25.14 -22.00
C SER A 176 -0.60 25.26 -22.70
N ALA A 177 0.43 24.54 -22.24
CA ALA A 177 1.73 24.48 -22.90
C ALA A 177 1.66 23.74 -24.24
N GLY A 178 0.98 22.58 -24.29
CA GLY A 178 0.77 21.85 -25.54
C GLY A 178 -0.08 22.61 -26.57
N ARG A 179 -1.06 23.41 -26.11
CA ARG A 179 -1.85 24.27 -27.01
C ARG A 179 -1.05 25.44 -27.56
N ARG A 180 -0.24 26.11 -26.72
CA ARG A 180 0.68 27.17 -27.16
C ARG A 180 1.76 26.68 -28.12
N ALA A 181 2.31 25.48 -27.89
CA ALA A 181 3.27 24.87 -28.81
C ALA A 181 2.62 24.55 -30.16
N GLY A 182 1.38 24.04 -30.16
CA GLY A 182 0.61 23.82 -31.39
C GLY A 182 0.26 25.13 -32.12
N ASP A 183 -0.12 26.19 -31.41
CA ASP A 183 -0.40 27.50 -32.01
C ASP A 183 0.88 28.15 -32.57
N LEU A 184 2.03 27.93 -31.93
CA LEU A 184 3.34 28.37 -32.43
C LEU A 184 3.77 27.59 -33.66
N ASP A 185 3.62 26.25 -33.68
CA ASP A 185 3.87 25.44 -34.89
C ASP A 185 2.96 25.88 -36.05
N ILE A 186 1.67 26.17 -35.78
CA ILE A 186 0.75 26.68 -36.80
C ILE A 186 1.15 28.08 -37.27
N ALA A 187 1.60 28.96 -36.36
CA ALA A 187 2.09 30.30 -36.70
C ALA A 187 3.40 30.25 -37.50
N GLU A 188 4.33 29.37 -37.13
CA GLU A 188 5.64 29.18 -37.77
C GLU A 188 5.49 28.52 -39.14
N VAL A 189 4.61 27.52 -39.26
CA VAL A 189 4.19 26.95 -40.54
C VAL A 189 3.50 28.02 -41.39
N SER A 190 2.60 28.84 -40.83
CA SER A 190 1.92 29.91 -41.60
C SER A 190 2.88 31.02 -42.05
N ALA A 191 3.92 31.34 -41.26
CA ALA A 191 4.96 32.30 -41.62
C ALA A 191 5.88 31.78 -42.73
N HIS A 192 6.04 30.45 -42.84
CA HIS A 192 6.83 29.81 -43.90
C HIS A 192 6.11 29.78 -45.26
N TRP A 193 4.80 30.06 -45.31
CA TRP A 193 3.99 30.08 -46.54
C TRP A 193 3.65 31.49 -47.06
N LEU A 194 4.08 32.56 -46.38
CA LEU A 194 3.93 33.93 -46.88
C LEU A 194 5.19 34.36 -47.65
N PRO A 195 5.06 34.85 -48.90
CA PRO A 195 6.21 35.36 -49.64
C PRO A 195 6.80 36.60 -48.92
N PRO A 196 8.13 36.78 -48.94
CA PRO A 196 8.78 37.90 -48.27
C PRO A 196 8.30 39.22 -48.89
N SER A 197 7.90 40.17 -48.04
CA SER A 197 7.57 41.53 -48.45
C SER A 197 8.82 42.20 -49.05
N PRO A 198 8.73 42.82 -50.23
CA PRO A 198 9.87 43.47 -50.86
C PRO A 198 10.09 44.84 -50.21
N ASP A 199 10.82 44.90 -49.10
CA ASP A 199 11.53 46.12 -48.68
C ASP A 199 12.42 45.86 -47.45
N SER A 200 13.70 45.57 -47.69
CA SER A 200 14.79 46.04 -46.83
C SER A 200 16.09 45.96 -47.62
N ARG A 201 16.46 47.09 -48.21
CA ARG A 201 17.73 47.32 -48.90
C ARG A 201 18.91 47.10 -47.95
N VAL A 202 19.94 46.48 -48.52
CA VAL A 202 21.33 46.40 -48.09
C VAL A 202 21.88 47.80 -47.78
N ASP A 203 22.58 47.95 -46.67
CA ASP A 203 23.69 48.90 -46.56
C ASP A 203 24.84 48.24 -45.80
N ASP A 204 25.91 47.94 -46.55
CA ASP A 204 27.20 47.44 -46.06
C ASP A 204 28.05 48.66 -45.68
N ARG A 205 28.35 48.83 -44.38
CA ARG A 205 29.58 49.49 -43.91
C ARG A 205 29.80 49.41 -42.38
N ASP A 206 31.08 49.23 -42.04
CA ASP A 206 31.78 49.57 -40.79
C ASP A 206 31.85 48.58 -39.60
N THR A 207 32.91 47.77 -39.64
CA THR A 207 33.97 47.57 -38.62
C THR A 207 33.68 47.80 -37.12
N GLY A 208 33.76 46.70 -36.36
CA GLY A 208 34.58 46.52 -35.14
C GLY A 208 34.27 47.33 -33.87
N SER A 209 33.81 46.66 -32.80
CA SER A 209 34.24 46.87 -31.39
C SER A 209 33.45 45.99 -30.43
N TYR A 210 34.10 45.01 -29.78
CA TYR A 210 33.57 44.33 -28.59
C TYR A 210 34.05 45.10 -27.35
N ARG A 211 33.13 45.73 -26.64
CA ARG A 211 33.39 46.50 -25.40
C ARG A 211 33.42 45.58 -24.18
N HIS A 212 34.56 45.59 -23.49
CA HIS A 212 34.70 45.24 -22.07
C HIS A 212 33.95 46.26 -21.20
N ILE A 213 33.29 45.79 -20.14
CA ILE A 213 32.84 46.64 -19.02
C ILE A 213 33.50 46.10 -17.74
N GLU A 214 34.51 46.82 -17.26
CA GLU A 214 35.04 46.76 -15.91
C GLU A 214 34.07 47.46 -14.93
N GLN A 215 33.90 46.89 -13.75
CA GLN A 215 33.28 47.55 -12.61
C GLN A 215 34.37 48.03 -11.63
N SER A 216 34.20 49.30 -11.25
CA SER A 216 35.04 50.23 -10.49
C SER A 216 35.46 49.81 -9.07
N ARG A 217 36.68 50.20 -8.69
CA ARG A 217 37.23 50.25 -7.31
C ARG A 217 36.95 51.59 -6.61
N LEU A 218 37.04 51.61 -5.26
CA LEU A 218 37.83 52.51 -4.35
C LEU A 218 37.08 52.90 -3.05
N PRO A 219 37.72 53.46 -1.98
CA PRO A 219 38.83 52.94 -1.13
C PRO A 219 38.60 53.24 0.38
N LEU A 220 39.52 52.85 1.30
CA LEU A 220 39.98 53.66 2.46
C LEU A 220 41.01 52.92 3.33
N ASP A 221 42.04 53.67 3.74
CA ASP A 221 43.29 53.31 4.43
C ASP A 221 43.15 52.77 5.87
N ARG A 222 44.13 51.94 6.29
CA ARG A 222 44.90 52.11 7.55
C ARG A 222 46.16 51.21 7.61
N PRO A 223 47.17 51.56 8.44
CA PRO A 223 48.59 51.31 8.17
C PRO A 223 49.12 49.98 8.70
N SER A 224 50.33 49.66 8.22
CA SER A 224 51.17 48.52 8.56
C SER A 224 51.47 48.40 10.06
N GLU A 225 51.22 47.24 10.64
CA GLU A 225 51.88 46.77 11.85
C GLU A 225 52.39 45.34 11.64
N SER A 226 53.71 45.21 11.78
CA SER A 226 54.48 43.97 11.77
C SER A 226 54.12 43.07 12.94
N ALA A 227 54.04 41.75 12.72
CA ALA A 227 54.86 40.75 13.41
C ALA A 227 54.27 39.34 13.27
N ASP A 228 55.13 38.42 12.86
CA ASP A 228 54.98 36.97 12.98
C ASP A 228 54.56 36.55 14.40
N GLN A 229 53.27 36.23 14.59
CA GLN A 229 52.84 35.33 15.66
C GLN A 229 51.74 34.39 15.12
N PRO A 230 51.92 33.05 15.22
CA PRO A 230 50.84 32.13 14.90
C PRO A 230 49.74 32.25 15.96
N SER A 231 48.54 32.68 15.53
CA SER A 231 47.33 32.69 16.34
C SER A 231 47.09 31.31 16.99
N PRO A 232 46.80 31.21 18.31
CA PRO A 232 46.45 29.95 18.96
C PRO A 232 45.07 29.42 18.54
N TRP A 233 44.29 30.26 17.86
CA TRP A 233 42.92 29.96 17.47
C TRP A 233 42.88 29.51 16.01
N PRO A 234 42.17 28.42 15.70
CA PRO A 234 42.06 27.95 14.33
C PRO A 234 41.41 29.02 13.46
N ASP A 235 42.01 29.22 12.29
CA ASP A 235 41.68 30.28 11.35
C ASP A 235 40.17 30.29 11.03
N LEU A 236 39.54 31.47 11.02
CA LEU A 236 38.09 31.64 10.84
C LEU A 236 37.60 31.05 9.52
N GLU A 237 38.45 31.02 8.49
CA GLU A 237 38.17 30.34 7.22
C GLU A 237 38.19 28.82 7.35
N THR A 238 39.09 28.25 8.17
CA THR A 238 39.09 26.80 8.45
C THR A 238 37.91 26.38 9.33
N LEU A 239 37.47 27.23 10.25
CA LEU A 239 36.25 27.03 11.03
C LEU A 239 34.99 27.20 10.18
N ARG A 240 34.95 28.17 9.25
CA ARG A 240 33.85 28.32 8.26
C ARG A 240 33.84 27.18 7.25
N ALA A 241 35.01 26.70 6.81
CA ALA A 241 35.12 25.54 5.93
C ALA A 241 34.63 24.28 6.65
N ARG A 242 35.00 24.08 7.93
CA ARG A 242 34.48 22.97 8.75
C ARG A 242 32.99 23.11 9.09
N ALA A 243 32.49 24.31 9.34
CA ALA A 243 31.06 24.56 9.56
C ALA A 243 30.24 24.36 8.26
N GLY A 244 30.80 24.76 7.12
CA GLY A 244 30.25 24.56 5.79
C GLY A 244 30.26 23.10 5.34
N THR A 245 31.27 22.31 5.71
CA THR A 245 31.31 20.86 5.42
C THR A 245 30.35 20.07 6.32
N VAL A 246 30.22 20.43 7.60
CA VAL A 246 29.24 19.79 8.51
C VAL A 246 27.80 20.13 8.11
N GLY A 247 27.53 21.37 7.67
CA GLY A 247 26.21 21.75 7.13
C GLY A 247 25.88 21.07 5.80
N SER A 248 26.86 20.85 4.93
CA SER A 248 26.65 20.24 3.60
C SER A 248 26.66 18.70 3.58
N GLU A 249 27.32 18.03 4.54
CA GLU A 249 27.21 16.58 4.72
C GLU A 249 25.88 16.16 5.37
N VAL A 250 25.31 17.00 6.24
CA VAL A 250 24.04 16.71 6.95
C VAL A 250 22.81 17.19 6.16
N ALA A 251 22.91 18.25 5.36
CA ALA A 251 21.92 18.56 4.32
C ALA A 251 21.82 17.43 3.25
N ARG A 252 22.81 16.52 3.23
CA ARG A 252 22.82 15.27 2.47
C ARG A 252 22.49 14.05 3.34
N ALA A 253 21.79 14.17 4.46
CA ALA A 253 21.21 13.00 5.12
C ALA A 253 20.43 12.20 4.05
N PRO A 254 20.80 10.94 3.77
CA PRO A 254 20.11 10.14 2.76
C PRO A 254 18.60 10.21 2.99
N ARG A 255 17.81 10.50 1.96
CA ARG A 255 16.33 10.65 2.06
C ARG A 255 15.65 9.51 2.82
N ALA A 256 16.26 8.32 2.77
CA ALA A 256 15.95 7.14 3.57
C ALA A 256 15.86 7.38 5.09
N HIS A 257 16.75 8.20 5.64
CA HIS A 257 16.91 8.45 7.08
C HIS A 257 15.72 9.22 7.63
N VAL A 258 15.33 10.29 6.93
CA VAL A 258 14.19 11.13 7.26
C VAL A 258 12.88 10.35 7.12
N LEU A 259 12.78 9.46 6.13
CA LEU A 259 11.59 8.64 5.93
C LEU A 259 11.40 7.62 7.07
N CYS A 260 12.46 6.93 7.49
CA CYS A 260 12.39 5.97 8.59
C CYS A 260 12.14 6.66 9.94
N ASP A 261 12.83 7.76 10.24
CA ASP A 261 12.62 8.52 11.48
C ASP A 261 11.20 9.13 11.51
N GLY A 262 10.72 9.64 10.38
CA GLY A 262 9.34 10.13 10.25
C GLY A 262 8.30 9.02 10.45
N ALA A 263 8.49 7.86 9.83
CA ALA A 263 7.62 6.71 10.02
C ALA A 263 7.62 6.22 11.48
N ALA A 264 8.79 6.20 12.14
CA ALA A 264 8.90 5.82 13.54
C ALA A 264 8.12 6.78 14.45
N ILE A 265 8.24 8.10 14.23
CA ILE A 265 7.48 9.11 14.97
C ILE A 265 5.98 8.93 14.76
N VAL A 266 5.54 8.70 13.51
CA VAL A 266 4.11 8.46 13.20
C VAL A 266 3.60 7.22 13.92
N LEU A 267 4.37 6.13 13.94
CA LEU A 267 3.99 4.91 14.66
C LEU A 267 3.92 5.14 16.17
N MET A 268 4.88 5.87 16.77
CA MET A 268 4.88 6.22 18.19
C MET A 268 3.69 7.11 18.58
N LEU A 269 3.38 8.13 17.76
CA LEU A 269 2.21 8.99 17.97
C LEU A 269 0.91 8.20 17.82
N THR A 270 0.82 7.32 16.83
CA THR A 270 -0.34 6.45 16.64
C THR A 270 -0.51 5.51 17.82
N ALA A 271 0.59 4.92 18.33
CA ALA A 271 0.57 4.07 19.52
C ALA A 271 -0.01 4.80 20.75
N LEU A 272 0.33 6.09 20.94
CA LEU A 272 -0.19 6.90 22.04
C LEU A 272 -1.71 7.10 21.98
N LEU A 273 -2.27 7.13 20.77
CA LEU A 273 -3.71 7.33 20.54
C LEU A 273 -4.52 6.02 20.62
N LEU A 274 -3.84 4.87 20.60
CA LEU A 274 -4.47 3.55 20.60
C LEU A 274 -4.61 2.99 22.03
N PRO A 275 -5.58 2.09 22.27
CA PRO A 275 -5.65 1.33 23.52
C PRO A 275 -4.40 0.46 23.71
N TRP A 276 -3.81 0.50 24.89
CA TRP A 276 -2.68 -0.37 25.27
C TRP A 276 -3.15 -1.67 25.96
N ASN A 277 -4.33 -1.66 26.58
CA ASN A 277 -5.05 -2.81 27.13
C ASN A 277 -6.53 -2.42 27.37
N GLN A 278 -7.37 -3.33 27.91
CA GLN A 278 -8.79 -3.02 28.17
C GLN A 278 -9.03 -1.84 29.13
N GLU A 279 -8.11 -1.56 30.05
CA GLU A 279 -8.24 -0.51 31.08
C GLU A 279 -7.76 0.86 30.58
N LEU A 280 -6.66 0.88 29.83
CA LEU A 280 -6.13 2.04 29.12
C LEU A 280 -6.81 2.22 27.76
N ALA A 281 -8.12 1.99 27.71
CA ALA A 281 -8.91 2.22 26.51
C ALA A 281 -9.32 3.69 26.44
N ARG A 282 -8.47 4.46 25.75
CA ARG A 282 -8.53 5.93 25.54
C ARG A 282 -8.16 6.67 26.81
N VAL A 283 -7.31 7.68 26.68
CA VAL A 283 -7.02 8.79 27.61
C VAL A 283 -8.17 9.07 28.61
N ARG A 284 -8.31 8.22 29.63
CA ARG A 284 -9.11 8.40 30.82
C ARG A 284 -8.08 8.57 31.92
N LEU A 285 -7.75 9.83 32.22
CA LEU A 285 -6.96 10.19 33.39
C LEU A 285 -7.62 9.74 34.71
N SER A 286 -8.84 9.21 34.66
CA SER A 286 -9.65 8.87 35.83
C SER A 286 -9.44 7.45 36.37
N VAL A 287 -8.85 6.50 35.63
CA VAL A 287 -8.82 5.07 36.04
C VAL A 287 -7.42 4.60 36.48
N ALA A 288 -6.35 5.07 35.83
CA ALA A 288 -4.97 4.75 36.19
C ALA A 288 -4.00 5.86 35.74
N PRO A 289 -3.99 7.02 36.44
CA PRO A 289 -3.23 8.20 36.02
C PRO A 289 -1.72 7.93 35.92
N ASP A 290 -1.18 7.08 36.79
CA ASP A 290 0.27 6.84 36.89
C ASP A 290 0.83 6.07 35.68
N LEU A 291 0.16 4.99 35.26
CA LEU A 291 0.59 4.19 34.09
C LEU A 291 0.41 4.99 32.79
N ALA A 292 -0.67 5.77 32.69
CA ALA A 292 -0.85 6.69 31.57
C ALA A 292 0.27 7.74 31.52
N ALA A 293 0.62 8.35 32.66
CA ALA A 293 1.72 9.32 32.74
C ALA A 293 3.06 8.72 32.29
N VAL A 294 3.38 7.49 32.71
CA VAL A 294 4.62 6.79 32.29
C VAL A 294 4.64 6.58 30.78
N ILE A 295 3.55 6.10 30.17
CA ILE A 295 3.47 5.89 28.71
C ILE A 295 3.64 7.23 27.97
N TRP A 296 2.97 8.28 28.41
CA TRP A 296 3.09 9.61 27.80
C TRP A 296 4.52 10.16 27.90
N LEU A 297 5.11 10.13 29.10
CA LEU A 297 6.46 10.63 29.34
C LEU A 297 7.50 9.87 28.50
N THR A 298 7.45 8.54 28.47
CA THR A 298 8.41 7.77 27.69
C THR A 298 8.21 7.92 26.17
N THR A 299 6.96 8.07 25.71
CA THR A 299 6.66 8.35 24.29
C THR A 299 7.19 9.73 23.88
N LEU A 300 6.92 10.77 24.67
CA LEU A 300 7.41 12.12 24.40
C LEU A 300 8.93 12.18 24.45
N LEU A 301 9.56 11.49 25.40
CA LEU A 301 11.02 11.38 25.49
C LEU A 301 11.61 10.66 24.26
N ALA A 302 10.97 9.61 23.78
CA ALA A 302 11.39 8.92 22.55
C ALA A 302 11.25 9.81 21.31
N ILE A 303 10.11 10.49 21.13
CA ILE A 303 9.86 11.38 20.00
C ILE A 303 10.85 12.55 20.00
N THR A 304 11.04 13.20 21.16
CA THR A 304 12.01 14.29 21.29
C THR A 304 13.42 13.80 21.00
N GLY A 305 13.81 12.61 21.48
CA GLY A 305 15.09 12.00 21.14
C GLY A 305 15.27 11.72 19.64
N VAL A 306 14.24 11.24 18.94
CA VAL A 306 14.28 11.00 17.49
C VAL A 306 14.31 12.31 16.70
N ALA A 307 13.56 13.33 17.14
CA ALA A 307 13.44 14.64 16.50
C ALA A 307 14.63 15.57 16.78
N TRP A 308 15.34 15.38 17.89
CA TRP A 308 16.46 16.21 18.35
C TRP A 308 17.49 16.59 17.27
N PRO A 309 18.04 15.65 16.48
CA PRO A 309 19.01 16.01 15.44
C PRO A 309 18.45 16.94 14.37
N TYR A 310 17.13 16.96 14.15
CA TYR A 310 16.46 17.86 13.19
C TYR A 310 16.13 19.22 13.83
N LEU A 311 15.77 19.25 15.12
CA LEU A 311 15.52 20.48 15.87
C LEU A 311 16.80 21.29 16.09
N ALA A 312 17.92 20.62 16.40
CA ALA A 312 19.23 21.25 16.51
C ALA A 312 19.67 21.93 15.19
N GLN A 313 19.25 21.38 14.04
CA GLN A 313 19.51 21.97 12.72
C GLN A 313 18.63 23.19 12.42
N ALA A 314 17.45 23.30 13.05
CA ALA A 314 16.54 24.42 12.89
C ALA A 314 16.92 25.66 13.74
N GLY A 315 18.07 25.61 14.43
CA GLY A 315 18.61 26.74 15.18
C GLY A 315 18.27 26.75 16.68
N VAL A 316 17.70 25.66 17.21
CA VAL A 316 17.35 25.56 18.65
C VAL A 316 18.60 25.52 19.54
N ASP A 317 19.73 24.98 19.05
CA ASP A 317 21.01 24.95 19.78
C ASP A 317 22.18 25.07 18.79
N ALA A 318 22.59 26.30 18.46
CA ALA A 318 23.75 26.55 17.59
C ALA A 318 25.12 26.25 18.28
N ALA A 319 25.14 25.89 19.57
CA ALA A 319 26.34 25.96 20.42
C ALA A 319 26.84 24.64 21.05
N SER A 320 26.19 23.47 20.86
CA SER A 320 26.64 22.23 21.54
C SER A 320 27.27 21.19 20.57
N PRO A 321 28.61 21.04 20.55
CA PRO A 321 29.30 20.21 19.55
C PRO A 321 29.43 18.72 19.93
N ARG A 322 28.59 18.14 20.79
CA ARG A 322 28.72 16.73 21.20
C ARG A 322 27.72 15.82 20.48
N ARG A 323 28.07 15.35 19.28
CA ARG A 323 27.32 14.30 18.54
C ARG A 323 27.02 13.06 19.40
N SER A 324 27.89 12.74 20.36
CA SER A 324 27.72 11.62 21.30
C SER A 324 26.56 11.82 22.29
N ALA A 325 26.32 13.05 22.75
CA ALA A 325 25.23 13.36 23.67
C ALA A 325 23.87 13.23 22.97
N HIS A 326 23.77 13.66 21.70
CA HIS A 326 22.53 13.54 20.91
C HIS A 326 22.17 12.09 20.60
N SER A 327 23.15 11.24 20.30
CA SER A 327 22.89 9.80 20.12
C SER A 327 22.49 9.13 21.43
N MET A 328 23.16 9.47 22.53
CA MET A 328 22.88 8.90 23.85
C MET A 328 21.46 9.25 24.32
N PHE A 329 21.06 10.52 24.18
CA PHE A 329 19.71 10.99 24.52
C PHE A 329 18.62 10.25 23.73
N ARG A 330 18.80 10.10 22.40
CA ARG A 330 17.88 9.32 21.56
C ARG A 330 17.79 7.86 22.01
N THR A 331 18.93 7.20 22.22
CA THR A 331 18.94 5.78 22.62
C THR A 331 18.28 5.56 23.97
N MET A 332 18.54 6.44 24.94
CA MET A 332 17.94 6.33 26.27
C MET A 332 16.43 6.59 26.22
N GLY A 333 15.99 7.60 25.46
CA GLY A 333 14.56 7.89 25.29
C GLY A 333 13.79 6.76 24.62
N VAL A 334 14.31 6.22 23.51
CA VAL A 334 13.67 5.09 22.81
C VAL A 334 13.77 3.79 23.61
N ALA A 335 14.86 3.56 24.35
CA ALA A 335 14.99 2.40 25.23
C ALA A 335 13.97 2.44 26.38
N ALA A 336 13.76 3.59 27.01
CA ALA A 336 12.72 3.76 28.04
C ALA A 336 11.32 3.50 27.48
N TYR A 337 11.05 3.93 26.25
CA TYR A 337 9.78 3.66 25.57
C TYR A 337 9.57 2.18 25.27
N LEU A 338 10.56 1.50 24.69
CA LEU A 338 10.50 0.06 24.42
C LEU A 338 10.40 -0.76 25.72
N LEU A 339 11.08 -0.34 26.78
CA LEU A 339 10.98 -0.97 28.10
C LEU A 339 9.55 -0.85 28.65
N THR A 340 8.91 0.30 28.48
CA THR A 340 7.50 0.52 28.87
C THR A 340 6.56 -0.41 28.11
N ALA A 341 6.68 -0.48 26.78
CA ALA A 341 5.87 -1.37 25.94
C ALA A 341 6.07 -2.85 26.30
N THR A 342 7.32 -3.25 26.54
CA THR A 342 7.64 -4.61 26.96
C THR A 342 7.11 -4.92 28.36
N ALA A 343 7.19 -3.98 29.30
CA ALA A 343 6.66 -4.14 30.65
C ALA A 343 5.15 -4.34 30.66
N VAL A 344 4.40 -3.59 29.84
CA VAL A 344 2.94 -3.77 29.68
C VAL A 344 2.63 -5.17 29.16
N LEU A 345 3.37 -5.64 28.15
CA LEU A 345 3.22 -7.00 27.61
C LEU A 345 3.52 -8.05 28.67
N VAL A 346 4.61 -7.91 29.45
CA VAL A 346 4.98 -8.85 30.53
C VAL A 346 3.95 -8.86 31.65
N VAL A 347 3.45 -7.71 32.08
CA VAL A 347 2.40 -7.63 33.10
C VAL A 347 1.14 -8.37 32.64
N ASP A 348 0.78 -8.23 31.37
CA ASP A 348 -0.36 -8.94 30.81
C ASP A 348 -0.12 -10.45 30.71
N VAL A 349 1.10 -10.89 30.34
CA VAL A 349 1.51 -12.31 30.40
C VAL A 349 1.32 -12.88 31.81
N VAL A 350 1.83 -12.16 32.82
CA VAL A 350 1.76 -12.59 34.21
C VAL A 350 0.31 -12.70 34.65
N ARG A 351 -0.53 -11.72 34.33
CA ARG A 351 -1.97 -11.77 34.62
C ARG A 351 -2.66 -12.93 33.90
N ALA A 352 -2.30 -13.21 32.66
CA ALA A 352 -2.83 -14.33 31.90
C ALA A 352 -2.45 -15.68 32.52
N LEU A 353 -1.24 -15.81 33.05
CA LEU A 353 -0.79 -17.00 33.78
C LEU A 353 -1.48 -17.16 35.14
N LEU A 354 -1.78 -16.05 35.83
CA LEU A 354 -2.46 -16.08 37.13
C LEU A 354 -3.89 -16.63 37.06
N VAL A 355 -4.55 -16.60 35.89
CA VAL A 355 -5.83 -17.29 35.65
C VAL A 355 -5.76 -18.77 36.02
N LEU A 356 -4.60 -19.42 35.84
CA LEU A 356 -4.41 -20.84 36.18
C LEU A 356 -4.49 -21.11 37.69
N VAL A 357 -4.35 -20.08 38.51
CA VAL A 357 -4.38 -20.15 39.98
C VAL A 357 -5.68 -19.56 40.52
N ASP A 358 -6.15 -18.45 39.94
CA ASP A 358 -7.37 -17.75 40.35
C ASP A 358 -8.14 -17.28 39.12
N ALA A 359 -9.30 -17.91 38.87
CA ALA A 359 -10.18 -17.60 37.74
C ALA A 359 -10.76 -16.18 37.78
N SER A 360 -10.74 -15.50 38.93
CA SER A 360 -11.16 -14.09 39.05
C SER A 360 -10.15 -13.10 38.46
N VAL A 361 -8.88 -13.52 38.30
CA VAL A 361 -7.79 -12.69 37.77
C VAL A 361 -7.72 -12.84 36.25
N TRP A 362 -8.59 -12.14 35.53
CA TRP A 362 -8.62 -12.21 34.06
C TRP A 362 -7.60 -11.28 33.40
N SER A 363 -6.87 -11.78 32.39
CA SER A 363 -5.99 -10.93 31.56
C SER A 363 -6.81 -9.95 30.72
N LYS A 364 -6.42 -8.68 30.82
CA LYS A 364 -7.11 -7.58 30.15
C LYS A 364 -6.70 -7.44 28.69
N GLY A 365 -5.88 -8.37 28.18
CA GLY A 365 -5.41 -8.44 26.80
C GLY A 365 -4.49 -7.29 26.42
N VAL A 366 -3.64 -7.56 25.43
CA VAL A 366 -2.79 -6.53 24.85
C VAL A 366 -3.61 -5.76 23.80
N GLY A 367 -3.52 -4.43 23.88
CA GLY A 367 -4.13 -3.53 22.90
C GLY A 367 -3.19 -3.22 21.73
N PRO A 368 -3.73 -2.74 20.60
CA PRO A 368 -2.98 -2.46 19.39
C PRO A 368 -1.89 -1.41 19.60
N GLY A 369 -2.02 -0.53 20.60
CA GLY A 369 -0.99 0.46 20.95
C GLY A 369 0.38 -0.17 21.19
N VAL A 370 0.45 -1.38 21.76
CA VAL A 370 1.71 -2.06 22.05
C VAL A 370 2.44 -2.49 20.78
N TRP A 371 1.76 -2.99 19.75
CA TRP A 371 2.42 -3.43 18.51
C TRP A 371 2.94 -2.23 17.71
N PHE A 372 2.18 -1.12 17.69
CA PHE A 372 2.63 0.13 17.08
C PHE A 372 3.82 0.73 17.84
N ALA A 373 3.82 0.65 19.18
CA ALA A 373 4.91 1.11 20.01
C ALA A 373 6.20 0.33 19.75
N LEU A 374 6.12 -0.99 19.73
CA LEU A 374 7.27 -1.85 19.46
C LEU A 374 7.77 -1.68 18.02
N ALA A 375 6.89 -1.57 17.03
CA ALA A 375 7.28 -1.30 15.64
C ALA A 375 7.97 0.06 15.48
N GLY A 376 7.40 1.13 16.07
CA GLY A 376 7.98 2.47 16.01
C GLY A 376 9.32 2.57 16.74
N GLY A 377 9.41 2.03 17.96
CA GLY A 377 10.64 2.03 18.75
C GLY A 377 11.76 1.22 18.12
N THR A 378 11.46 0.05 17.56
CA THR A 378 12.48 -0.76 16.87
C THR A 378 12.96 -0.10 15.57
N LEU A 379 12.06 0.51 14.79
CA LEU A 379 12.43 1.29 13.60
C LEU A 379 13.35 2.47 13.97
N ALA A 380 13.09 3.13 15.10
CA ALA A 380 13.90 4.23 15.60
C ALA A 380 15.31 3.81 16.08
N ILE A 381 15.51 2.57 16.54
CA ILE A 381 16.84 2.07 16.97
C ILE A 381 17.62 1.44 15.83
N TYR A 382 16.96 0.60 15.02
CA TYR A 382 17.62 -0.26 14.02
C TYR A 382 18.42 0.55 12.99
N TRP A 383 18.10 1.83 12.83
CA TRP A 383 18.55 2.69 11.76
C TRP A 383 19.98 3.29 11.93
N ARG A 384 20.74 3.02 13.03
CA ARG A 384 22.07 3.66 13.26
C ARG A 384 23.30 2.76 13.52
N HIS A 385 23.29 1.48 13.16
CA HIS A 385 24.57 0.75 13.09
C HIS A 385 25.52 1.42 12.08
N PRO A 386 26.79 1.70 12.44
CA PRO A 386 27.66 2.58 11.67
C PRO A 386 27.82 2.15 10.20
N GLN A 387 27.77 3.14 9.32
CA GLN A 387 28.25 3.02 7.94
C GLN A 387 29.76 2.76 8.01
N GLY A 388 30.23 1.62 7.48
CA GLY A 388 31.68 1.39 7.44
C GLY A 388 32.17 -0.01 7.10
N VAL A 389 31.34 -1.06 7.22
CA VAL A 389 31.76 -2.39 6.79
C VAL A 389 30.86 -2.84 5.64
N PRO A 390 31.36 -2.92 4.40
CA PRO A 390 30.70 -3.72 3.38
C PRO A 390 30.77 -5.17 3.87
N SER A 391 29.75 -5.60 4.62
CA SER A 391 29.66 -7.01 4.99
C SER A 391 29.35 -7.75 3.69
N ARG A 392 30.36 -8.42 3.15
CA ARG A 392 30.23 -9.51 2.18
C ARG A 392 29.20 -10.56 2.62
N ASN A 393 28.81 -10.52 3.89
CA ASN A 393 27.83 -11.38 4.52
C ASN A 393 26.45 -10.68 4.62
N ILE A 394 25.51 -11.10 3.76
CA ILE A 394 24.11 -10.65 3.74
C ILE A 394 23.38 -11.04 5.05
N ASN A 395 23.90 -12.04 5.77
CA ASN A 395 23.28 -12.59 6.98
C ASN A 395 23.36 -11.67 8.21
N GLY A 396 24.29 -10.71 8.24
CA GLY A 396 24.45 -9.79 9.39
C GLY A 396 23.19 -8.98 9.73
N PRO A 397 22.58 -8.23 8.79
CA PRO A 397 21.35 -7.49 9.04
C PRO A 397 20.10 -8.38 9.21
N LEU A 398 20.11 -9.61 8.66
CA LEU A 398 18.99 -10.56 8.71
C LEU A 398 18.92 -11.35 10.02
N ALA A 399 20.06 -11.61 10.68
CA ALA A 399 20.15 -12.35 11.92
C ALA A 399 19.17 -11.88 13.03
N PRO A 400 19.08 -10.58 13.37
CA PRO A 400 18.16 -10.15 14.42
C PRO A 400 16.69 -10.36 14.03
N MET A 401 16.35 -10.26 12.74
CA MET A 401 14.99 -10.49 12.23
C MET A 401 14.63 -11.98 12.30
N GLN A 402 15.58 -12.86 12.00
CA GLN A 402 15.46 -14.31 12.20
C GLN A 402 15.24 -14.67 13.66
N THR A 403 15.96 -14.01 14.59
CA THR A 403 15.75 -14.19 16.04
C THR A 403 14.34 -13.79 16.45
N VAL A 404 13.86 -12.61 16.02
CA VAL A 404 12.50 -12.12 16.35
C VAL A 404 11.42 -13.09 15.86
N MET A 405 11.51 -13.60 14.63
CA MET A 405 10.53 -14.58 14.14
C MET A 405 10.66 -15.94 14.82
N THR A 406 11.86 -16.35 15.23
CA THR A 406 12.05 -17.58 16.02
C THR A 406 11.39 -17.44 17.39
N CYS A 407 11.55 -16.30 18.05
CA CYS A 407 10.84 -15.99 19.30
C CYS A 407 9.33 -16.00 19.10
N ALA A 408 8.83 -15.46 17.98
CA ALA A 408 7.40 -15.47 17.67
C ALA A 408 6.85 -16.89 17.55
N LEU A 409 7.57 -17.78 16.86
CA LEU A 409 7.21 -19.18 16.73
C LEU A 409 7.13 -19.88 18.10
N VAL A 410 8.15 -19.70 18.94
CA VAL A 410 8.19 -20.29 20.29
C VAL A 410 7.02 -19.80 21.14
N LEU A 411 6.75 -18.49 21.13
CA LEU A 411 5.67 -17.90 21.91
C LEU A 411 4.28 -18.31 21.41
N CYS A 412 4.08 -18.51 20.11
CA CYS A 412 2.84 -19.10 19.58
C CYS A 412 2.61 -20.49 20.16
N GLY A 413 3.64 -21.34 20.16
CA GLY A 413 3.54 -22.70 20.70
C GLY A 413 3.27 -22.72 22.20
N LEU A 414 3.94 -21.85 22.96
CA LEU A 414 3.77 -21.73 24.40
C LEU A 414 2.36 -21.21 24.77
N SER A 415 1.85 -20.22 24.02
CA SER A 415 0.48 -19.73 24.16
C SER A 415 -0.55 -20.82 23.90
N ALA A 416 -0.35 -21.64 22.85
CA ALA A 416 -1.24 -22.75 22.54
C ALA A 416 -1.26 -23.81 23.65
N LEU A 417 -0.08 -24.16 24.19
CA LEU A 417 0.04 -25.10 25.30
C LEU A 417 -0.69 -24.60 26.55
N LEU A 418 -0.49 -23.32 26.89
CA LEU A 418 -1.13 -22.69 28.04
C LEU A 418 -2.65 -22.60 27.90
N ALA A 419 -3.16 -22.31 26.70
CA ALA A 419 -4.58 -22.34 26.41
C ALA A 419 -5.17 -23.74 26.65
N VAL A 420 -4.48 -24.80 26.19
CA VAL A 420 -4.86 -26.19 26.46
C VAL A 420 -4.90 -26.47 27.97
N THR A 421 -3.88 -26.06 28.72
CA THR A 421 -3.83 -26.26 30.17
C THR A 421 -4.98 -25.56 30.89
N SER A 422 -5.30 -24.31 30.51
CA SER A 422 -6.41 -23.57 31.13
C SER A 422 -7.76 -24.24 30.91
N VAL A 423 -7.95 -24.85 29.75
CA VAL A 423 -9.16 -25.60 29.41
C VAL A 423 -9.27 -26.85 30.30
N VAL A 424 -8.18 -27.60 30.48
CA VAL A 424 -8.15 -28.82 31.31
C VAL A 424 -8.36 -28.51 32.79
N LEU A 425 -7.82 -27.40 33.29
CA LEU A 425 -8.01 -26.99 34.68
C LEU A 425 -9.45 -26.51 34.92
N ASN A 426 -10.03 -25.73 34.01
CA ASN A 426 -11.41 -25.27 34.14
C ASN A 426 -12.44 -26.39 33.97
N SER A 427 -12.18 -27.40 33.12
CA SER A 427 -13.07 -28.56 32.98
C SER A 427 -13.06 -29.48 34.20
N SER A 428 -11.98 -29.50 34.98
CA SER A 428 -11.89 -30.28 36.22
C SER A 428 -12.56 -29.62 37.44
N ALA A 429 -12.75 -28.30 37.44
CA ALA A 429 -13.39 -27.56 38.54
C ALA A 429 -14.93 -27.67 38.58
N GLY A 430 -15.59 -28.06 37.47
CA GLY A 430 -17.06 -28.12 37.34
C GLY A 430 -17.72 -29.46 37.65
N MET A 431 -17.01 -30.43 38.24
CA MET A 431 -17.42 -31.83 38.24
C MET A 431 -18.38 -32.20 39.38
N THR A 432 -19.64 -32.50 39.03
CA THR A 432 -20.57 -33.28 39.89
C THR A 432 -21.12 -34.56 39.22
N ALA A 433 -20.73 -34.89 37.98
CA ALA A 433 -21.18 -36.11 37.29
C ALA A 433 -20.02 -36.89 36.62
N ALA A 434 -19.99 -38.20 36.83
CA ALA A 434 -18.85 -39.08 36.57
C ALA A 434 -18.72 -39.61 35.12
N SER A 435 -19.45 -39.09 34.13
CA SER A 435 -19.51 -39.70 32.78
C SER A 435 -19.09 -38.82 31.59
N SER A 436 -18.64 -37.57 31.77
CA SER A 436 -18.30 -36.69 30.61
C SER A 436 -16.86 -36.12 30.58
N PHE A 437 -16.04 -36.34 31.61
CA PHE A 437 -14.70 -35.72 31.73
C PHE A 437 -13.77 -35.96 30.53
N ALA A 438 -13.76 -37.19 30.01
CA ALA A 438 -12.88 -37.58 28.91
C ALA A 438 -13.33 -37.00 27.57
N ALA A 439 -14.63 -36.94 27.31
CA ALA A 439 -15.18 -36.41 26.07
C ALA A 439 -15.10 -34.88 26.04
N ASP A 440 -15.56 -34.21 27.10
CA ASP A 440 -15.62 -32.74 27.17
C ASP A 440 -14.23 -32.09 27.13
N SER A 441 -13.26 -32.70 27.81
CA SER A 441 -11.87 -32.24 27.79
C SER A 441 -11.21 -32.49 26.43
N LEU A 442 -11.47 -33.65 25.79
CA LEU A 442 -10.93 -33.95 24.46
C LEU A 442 -11.44 -32.95 23.41
N TYR A 443 -12.73 -32.63 23.43
CA TYR A 443 -13.33 -31.65 22.50
C TYR A 443 -12.74 -30.25 22.65
N ALA A 444 -12.54 -29.80 23.89
CA ALA A 444 -11.97 -28.49 24.14
C ALA A 444 -10.46 -28.43 23.79
N ILE A 445 -9.72 -29.52 24.00
CA ILE A 445 -8.31 -29.65 23.54
C ILE A 445 -8.24 -29.59 22.01
N VAL A 446 -9.10 -30.33 21.29
CA VAL A 446 -9.14 -30.33 19.82
C VAL A 446 -9.53 -28.95 19.28
N GLY A 447 -10.48 -28.26 19.93
CA GLY A 447 -10.85 -26.89 19.59
C GLY A 447 -9.68 -25.90 19.72
N VAL A 448 -8.93 -25.94 20.83
CA VAL A 448 -7.75 -25.08 21.04
C VAL A 448 -6.63 -25.39 20.05
N ALA A 449 -6.40 -26.68 19.75
CA ALA A 449 -5.42 -27.09 18.74
C ALA A 449 -5.82 -26.58 17.34
N ALA A 450 -7.08 -26.70 16.96
CA ALA A 450 -7.59 -26.22 15.67
C ALA A 450 -7.53 -24.69 15.53
N VAL A 451 -7.68 -23.94 16.62
CA VAL A 451 -7.45 -22.48 16.64
C VAL A 451 -5.97 -22.16 16.47
N SER A 452 -5.07 -23.01 16.99
CA SER A 452 -3.66 -22.68 17.16
C SER A 452 -2.69 -23.10 16.09
N LEU A 453 -2.97 -24.20 15.42
CA LEU A 453 -2.13 -24.72 14.34
C LEU A 453 -1.89 -23.70 13.21
N PRO A 454 -2.88 -22.93 12.71
CA PRO A 454 -2.65 -22.02 11.59
C PRO A 454 -1.63 -20.93 11.94
N GLY A 455 -1.71 -20.34 13.13
CA GLY A 455 -0.78 -19.30 13.59
C GLY A 455 0.67 -19.80 13.70
N ILE A 456 0.85 -21.02 14.22
CA ILE A 456 2.16 -21.68 14.34
C ILE A 456 2.76 -21.92 12.95
N ILE A 457 1.95 -22.41 12.00
CA ILE A 457 2.41 -22.66 10.63
C ILE A 457 2.86 -21.37 9.95
N LEU A 458 2.14 -20.25 10.12
CA LEU A 458 2.56 -18.96 9.56
C LEU A 458 3.91 -18.50 10.12
N ALA A 459 4.11 -18.59 11.44
CA ALA A 459 5.39 -18.23 12.07
C ALA A 459 6.53 -19.14 11.57
N MET A 460 6.28 -20.44 11.43
CA MET A 460 7.23 -21.40 10.88
C MET A 460 7.59 -21.09 9.42
N MET A 461 6.60 -20.75 8.59
CA MET A 461 6.81 -20.34 7.20
C MET A 461 7.70 -19.10 7.11
N ALA A 462 7.49 -18.11 7.98
CA ALA A 462 8.34 -16.92 8.01
C ALA A 462 9.79 -17.26 8.42
N VAL A 463 9.98 -18.10 9.45
CA VAL A 463 11.32 -18.51 9.90
C VAL A 463 12.07 -19.28 8.82
N ILE A 464 11.44 -20.28 8.21
CA ILE A 464 12.04 -21.08 7.12
C ILE A 464 12.28 -20.18 5.92
N GLY A 465 11.28 -19.42 5.53
CA GLY A 465 11.32 -18.52 4.39
C GLY A 465 12.48 -17.54 4.42
N MET A 466 12.70 -16.88 5.57
CA MET A 466 13.83 -15.96 5.75
C MET A 466 15.21 -16.62 5.71
N ARG A 467 15.30 -17.94 5.91
CA ARG A 467 16.57 -18.69 5.79
C ARG A 467 16.87 -19.07 4.35
N TRP A 468 15.83 -19.32 3.55
CA TRP A 468 15.96 -19.79 2.16
C TRP A 468 15.99 -18.63 1.16
N ASP A 469 15.00 -17.74 1.23
CA ASP A 469 14.79 -16.64 0.29
C ASP A 469 14.59 -15.32 1.07
N PRO A 470 15.66 -14.70 1.60
CA PRO A 470 15.53 -13.56 2.52
C PRO A 470 14.93 -12.32 1.85
N ALA A 471 15.25 -12.05 0.58
CA ALA A 471 14.85 -10.82 -0.08
C ALA A 471 13.33 -10.69 -0.28
N PRO A 472 12.64 -11.69 -0.87
CA PRO A 472 11.19 -11.61 -1.00
C PRO A 472 10.48 -11.74 0.35
N TRP A 473 11.04 -12.45 1.34
CA TRP A 473 10.48 -12.50 2.68
C TRP A 473 10.57 -11.17 3.44
N CYS A 474 11.62 -10.38 3.25
CA CYS A 474 11.66 -9.01 3.79
C CYS A 474 10.51 -8.16 3.22
N VAL A 475 10.26 -8.24 1.91
CA VAL A 475 9.14 -7.51 1.27
C VAL A 475 7.79 -8.02 1.79
N ALA A 476 7.62 -9.34 1.89
CA ALA A 476 6.40 -9.95 2.40
C ALA A 476 6.15 -9.53 3.86
N LEU A 477 7.16 -9.57 4.73
CA LEU A 477 7.03 -9.19 6.14
C LEU A 477 6.74 -7.70 6.34
N ALA A 478 7.29 -6.82 5.49
CA ALA A 478 6.92 -5.41 5.49
C ALA A 478 5.43 -5.21 5.14
N CYS A 479 4.91 -5.94 4.16
CA CYS A 479 3.51 -5.86 3.75
C CYS A 479 2.57 -6.48 4.80
N VAL A 480 2.94 -7.64 5.36
CA VAL A 480 2.19 -8.32 6.42
C VAL A 480 2.13 -7.44 7.67
N SER A 481 3.24 -6.84 8.09
CA SER A 481 3.26 -5.91 9.21
C SER A 481 2.37 -4.70 8.97
N GLY A 482 2.40 -4.10 7.78
CA GLY A 482 1.47 -3.02 7.42
C GLY A 482 0.00 -3.46 7.53
N ALA A 483 -0.32 -4.68 7.10
CA ALA A 483 -1.66 -5.25 7.23
C ALA A 483 -2.06 -5.56 8.69
N VAL A 484 -1.13 -6.05 9.51
CA VAL A 484 -1.33 -6.31 10.95
C VAL A 484 -1.56 -5.00 11.71
N LEU A 485 -0.77 -3.97 11.44
CA LEU A 485 -0.95 -2.64 12.04
C LEU A 485 -2.30 -2.05 11.63
N PHE A 486 -2.66 -2.12 10.34
CA PHE A 486 -3.97 -1.66 9.88
C PHE A 486 -5.13 -2.43 10.52
N ALA A 487 -5.02 -3.76 10.65
CA ALA A 487 -5.99 -4.58 11.34
C ALA A 487 -6.12 -4.20 12.83
N GLY A 488 -5.00 -3.94 13.50
CA GLY A 488 -4.97 -3.43 14.88
C GLY A 488 -5.66 -2.08 15.01
N LEU A 489 -5.45 -1.17 14.04
CA LEU A 489 -6.14 0.12 13.99
C LEU A 489 -7.65 -0.03 13.84
N LEU A 490 -8.11 -0.89 12.93
CA LEU A 490 -9.54 -1.18 12.75
C LEU A 490 -10.16 -1.81 14.01
N ARG A 491 -9.41 -2.68 14.68
CA ARG A 491 -9.87 -3.33 15.91
C ARG A 491 -9.89 -2.37 17.11
N ALA A 492 -9.08 -1.31 17.10
CA ALA A 492 -9.02 -0.34 18.19
C ALA A 492 -10.35 0.39 18.47
N SER A 493 -11.22 0.51 17.46
CA SER A 493 -12.56 1.08 17.59
C SER A 493 -13.62 0.08 18.06
N SER A 494 -13.30 -1.22 18.12
CA SER A 494 -14.25 -2.25 18.54
C SER A 494 -14.39 -2.32 20.07
N GLY A 495 -15.60 -2.56 20.56
CA GLY A 495 -15.92 -2.57 22.00
C GLY A 495 -15.27 -3.69 22.82
N SER A 496 -14.66 -4.69 22.17
CA SER A 496 -13.86 -5.75 22.82
C SER A 496 -12.44 -5.22 23.08
N LYS A 497 -12.23 -4.52 24.20
CA LYS A 497 -11.07 -3.64 24.43
C LYS A 497 -9.72 -4.37 24.65
N GLY A 498 -9.67 -5.70 24.51
CA GLY A 498 -8.44 -6.52 24.56
C GLY A 498 -8.47 -7.38 23.33
N ILE A 499 -7.62 -7.07 22.36
CA ILE A 499 -7.76 -7.58 21.00
C ILE A 499 -7.01 -8.91 20.84
N GLU A 500 -6.07 -9.16 21.74
CA GLU A 500 -5.40 -10.43 21.97
C GLU A 500 -6.00 -11.04 23.24
N TYR A 501 -6.65 -12.18 23.11
CA TYR A 501 -7.09 -13.00 24.24
C TYR A 501 -6.17 -14.19 24.39
N PHE A 502 -5.91 -14.60 25.63
CA PHE A 502 -5.02 -15.72 25.96
C PHE A 502 -5.35 -17.03 25.21
N LEU A 503 -6.63 -17.27 24.91
CA LEU A 503 -7.10 -18.40 24.11
C LEU A 503 -6.83 -18.28 22.60
N SER A 504 -6.31 -17.14 22.13
CA SER A 504 -5.92 -16.94 20.74
C SER A 504 -4.47 -17.38 20.55
N SER A 505 -4.26 -18.22 19.55
CA SER A 505 -2.94 -18.73 19.16
C SER A 505 -1.92 -17.69 18.73
N SER A 506 -2.39 -16.48 18.43
CA SER A 506 -1.56 -15.40 17.92
C SER A 506 -1.26 -14.35 18.99
N TYR A 507 -1.61 -14.61 20.26
CA TYR A 507 -1.60 -13.61 21.32
C TYR A 507 -0.27 -12.87 21.47
N TYR A 508 0.86 -13.59 21.44
CA TYR A 508 2.19 -12.95 21.53
C TYR A 508 2.87 -12.75 20.17
N ALA A 509 2.26 -13.29 19.11
CA ALA A 509 2.86 -13.33 17.79
C ALA A 509 2.73 -11.98 17.07
N MET A 510 1.58 -11.31 17.18
CA MET A 510 1.30 -10.08 16.42
C MET A 510 2.25 -8.92 16.70
N PRO A 511 2.63 -8.63 17.96
CA PRO A 511 3.64 -7.62 18.22
C PRO A 511 4.95 -7.94 17.48
N LEU A 512 5.31 -9.22 17.38
CA LEU A 512 6.55 -9.66 16.73
C LEU A 512 6.46 -9.59 15.19
N TRP A 513 5.28 -9.82 14.60
CA TRP A 513 5.04 -9.53 13.18
C TRP A 513 5.22 -8.05 12.86
N ALA A 514 4.72 -7.17 13.74
CA ALA A 514 4.88 -5.73 13.59
C ALA A 514 6.36 -5.32 13.65
N VAL A 515 7.10 -5.80 14.67
CA VAL A 515 8.54 -5.57 14.84
C VAL A 515 9.35 -6.11 13.66
N ALA A 516 9.10 -7.34 13.22
CA ALA A 516 9.82 -7.94 12.10
C ALA A 516 9.61 -7.16 10.81
N GLY A 517 8.40 -6.64 10.55
CA GLY A 517 8.18 -5.78 9.40
C GLY A 517 8.86 -4.42 9.51
N ALA A 518 8.91 -3.80 10.69
CA ALA A 518 9.66 -2.56 10.91
C ALA A 518 11.16 -2.77 10.61
N MET A 519 11.73 -3.87 11.08
CA MET A 519 13.10 -4.27 10.74
C MET A 519 13.26 -4.54 9.23
N ALA A 520 12.31 -5.24 8.61
CA ALA A 520 12.35 -5.52 7.18
C ALA A 520 12.34 -4.25 6.33
N VAL A 521 11.52 -3.26 6.68
CA VAL A 521 11.52 -1.94 6.04
C VAL A 521 12.90 -1.29 6.15
N ALA A 522 13.50 -1.32 7.33
CA ALA A 522 14.82 -0.73 7.52
C ALA A 522 15.92 -1.47 6.74
N VAL A 523 15.85 -2.80 6.62
CA VAL A 523 16.77 -3.61 5.80
C VAL A 523 16.62 -3.27 4.31
N LEU A 524 15.39 -3.21 3.79
CA LEU A 524 15.10 -2.90 2.40
C LEU A 524 15.58 -1.49 2.01
N VAL A 525 15.49 -0.54 2.94
CA VAL A 525 16.00 0.83 2.77
C VAL A 525 17.53 0.88 2.78
N ARG A 526 18.20 0.05 3.59
CA ARG A 526 19.66 0.06 3.78
C ARG A 526 20.43 -0.72 2.72
N SER A 527 19.93 -1.88 2.32
CA SER A 527 20.67 -2.86 1.54
C SER A 527 19.88 -3.28 0.30
N PRO A 528 19.73 -2.38 -0.69
CA PRO A 528 19.06 -2.71 -1.96
C PRO A 528 19.76 -3.85 -2.73
N SER A 529 21.00 -4.20 -2.37
CA SER A 529 21.73 -5.36 -2.87
C SER A 529 21.17 -6.71 -2.38
N VAL A 530 20.37 -6.75 -1.32
CA VAL A 530 19.67 -7.97 -0.83
C VAL A 530 18.80 -8.58 -1.94
N ILE A 531 18.33 -7.75 -2.88
CA ILE A 531 17.41 -8.14 -3.96
C ILE A 531 18.14 -8.90 -5.10
N GLY A 532 19.47 -9.03 -5.04
CA GLY A 532 20.28 -9.78 -6.03
C GLY A 532 20.47 -9.05 -7.37
N GLU A 533 21.17 -9.68 -8.32
CA GLU A 533 21.50 -9.11 -9.65
C GLU A 533 20.36 -9.23 -10.69
N GLY A 534 19.19 -9.74 -10.29
CA GLY A 534 18.01 -9.88 -11.15
C GLY A 534 17.09 -8.65 -11.20
N HIS A 535 16.13 -8.65 -12.13
CA HIS A 535 15.14 -7.57 -12.20
C HIS A 535 14.29 -7.55 -10.92
N ARG A 536 14.28 -6.40 -10.23
CA ARG A 536 13.65 -6.23 -8.90
C ARG A 536 12.18 -6.66 -8.87
N GLY A 537 11.46 -6.52 -9.97
CA GLY A 537 10.06 -6.94 -10.08
C GLY A 537 9.83 -8.42 -9.74
N TYR A 538 10.76 -9.33 -10.03
CA TYR A 538 10.61 -10.75 -9.71
C TYR A 538 10.61 -11.01 -8.19
N VAL A 539 11.44 -10.30 -7.42
CA VAL A 539 11.44 -10.40 -5.96
C VAL A 539 10.10 -9.95 -5.37
N TRP A 540 9.51 -8.89 -5.92
CA TRP A 540 8.18 -8.43 -5.49
C TRP A 540 7.07 -9.43 -5.87
N LEU A 541 7.15 -10.08 -7.04
CA LEU A 541 6.20 -11.11 -7.42
C LEU A 541 6.32 -12.38 -6.56
N VAL A 542 7.55 -12.79 -6.22
CA VAL A 542 7.79 -13.90 -5.29
C VAL A 542 7.29 -13.54 -3.88
N ALA A 543 7.47 -12.29 -3.45
CA ALA A 543 6.88 -11.81 -2.20
C ALA A 543 5.35 -11.87 -2.22
N CYS A 544 4.70 -11.45 -3.32
CA CYS A 544 3.25 -11.62 -3.51
C CYS A 544 2.83 -13.09 -3.42
N ARG A 545 3.64 -14.01 -3.96
CA ARG A 545 3.41 -15.45 -3.85
C ARG A 545 3.43 -15.93 -2.39
N TYR A 546 4.39 -15.48 -1.59
CA TYR A 546 4.42 -15.80 -0.15
C TYR A 546 3.25 -15.16 0.60
N MET A 547 2.84 -13.94 0.26
CA MET A 547 1.66 -13.30 0.84
C MET A 547 0.37 -14.10 0.57
N PHE A 548 0.19 -14.60 -0.66
CA PHE A 548 -0.90 -15.52 -0.97
C PHE A 548 -0.82 -16.84 -0.18
N ALA A 549 0.38 -17.40 -0.02
CA ALA A 549 0.57 -18.62 0.77
C ALA A 549 0.14 -18.43 2.24
N LEU A 550 0.50 -17.29 2.85
CA LEU A 550 0.08 -16.94 4.22
C LEU A 550 -1.44 -16.84 4.33
N VAL A 551 -2.10 -16.18 3.36
CA VAL A 551 -3.57 -16.07 3.34
C VAL A 551 -4.23 -17.42 3.12
N ALA A 552 -3.69 -18.27 2.26
CA ALA A 552 -4.20 -19.61 2.03
C ALA A 552 -4.16 -20.43 3.32
N VAL A 553 -2.99 -20.53 3.95
CA VAL A 553 -2.80 -21.32 5.18
C VAL A 553 -3.73 -20.84 6.30
N TRP A 554 -3.83 -19.52 6.51
CA TRP A 554 -4.73 -18.97 7.51
C TRP A 554 -6.20 -19.29 7.21
N SER A 555 -6.62 -19.08 5.95
CA SER A 555 -8.02 -19.23 5.54
C SER A 555 -8.48 -20.69 5.57
N PHE A 556 -7.64 -21.62 5.12
CA PHE A 556 -7.89 -23.06 5.24
C PHE A 556 -7.93 -23.49 6.71
N GLY A 557 -6.95 -23.06 7.50
CA GLY A 557 -6.89 -23.37 8.93
C GLY A 557 -8.15 -22.93 9.68
N ARG A 558 -8.61 -21.70 9.42
CA ARG A 558 -9.86 -21.19 10.00
C ARG A 558 -11.10 -21.88 9.43
N GLY A 559 -11.12 -22.26 8.16
CA GLY A 559 -12.20 -23.04 7.56
C GLY A 559 -12.35 -24.40 8.24
N THR A 560 -11.24 -25.14 8.37
CA THR A 560 -11.18 -26.43 9.05
C THR A 560 -11.60 -26.33 10.51
N LEU A 561 -11.20 -25.27 11.22
CA LEU A 561 -11.66 -25.03 12.59
C LEU A 561 -13.18 -24.99 12.68
N PHE A 562 -13.88 -24.22 11.83
CA PHE A 562 -15.34 -24.12 11.89
C PHE A 562 -16.02 -25.44 11.55
N VAL A 563 -15.46 -26.24 10.64
CA VAL A 563 -15.94 -27.62 10.36
C VAL A 563 -15.71 -28.54 11.56
N LEU A 564 -14.56 -28.47 12.22
CA LEU A 564 -14.28 -29.30 13.39
C LEU A 564 -15.17 -28.95 14.58
N LEU A 565 -15.43 -27.65 14.81
CA LEU A 565 -16.37 -27.21 15.84
C LEU A 565 -17.79 -27.75 15.59
N GLU A 566 -18.18 -27.90 14.32
CA GLU A 566 -19.45 -28.49 13.90
C GLU A 566 -19.49 -30.01 14.08
N LEU A 567 -18.45 -30.72 13.62
CA LEU A 567 -18.35 -32.19 13.70
C LEU A 567 -18.29 -32.73 15.12
N LEU A 568 -17.76 -31.94 16.05
CA LEU A 568 -17.49 -32.36 17.42
C LEU A 568 -18.58 -31.91 18.41
N ASP A 569 -19.66 -31.26 17.93
CA ASP A 569 -20.79 -30.74 18.74
C ASP A 569 -20.35 -29.91 19.96
N VAL A 570 -19.18 -29.25 19.87
CA VAL A 570 -18.51 -28.52 20.97
C VAL A 570 -19.20 -27.19 21.28
N GLY A 571 -20.30 -26.86 20.59
CA GLY A 571 -21.10 -25.65 20.82
C GLY A 571 -21.56 -25.52 22.27
N TYR A 572 -21.68 -26.64 22.99
CA TYR A 572 -22.11 -26.67 24.39
C TYR A 572 -21.01 -26.27 25.39
N LEU A 573 -19.71 -26.47 25.07
CA LEU A 573 -18.57 -26.23 25.99
C LEU A 573 -18.05 -24.78 25.97
N LEU A 574 -18.33 -24.03 24.92
CA LEU A 574 -17.95 -22.62 24.77
C LEU A 574 -19.07 -21.66 25.22
N GLY A 575 -20.16 -22.18 25.79
CA GLY A 575 -21.29 -21.45 26.37
C GLY A 575 -22.54 -21.37 25.47
N PRO A 576 -23.74 -21.16 26.05
CA PRO A 576 -24.98 -21.02 25.28
C PRO A 576 -24.92 -19.78 24.36
N GLY A 577 -24.97 -20.00 23.03
CA GLY A 577 -24.83 -18.94 22.01
C GLY A 577 -23.87 -19.26 20.85
N VAL A 578 -23.28 -20.46 20.84
CA VAL A 578 -22.37 -20.91 19.78
C VAL A 578 -23.17 -21.57 18.64
N LEU A 579 -23.07 -20.94 17.47
CA LEU A 579 -23.43 -21.36 16.10
C LEU A 579 -24.47 -22.50 15.97
N THR A 580 -25.63 -22.23 15.36
CA THR A 580 -26.46 -23.33 14.82
C THR A 580 -25.70 -24.03 13.69
N LEU A 581 -25.90 -25.34 13.45
CA LEU A 581 -25.24 -26.11 12.38
C LEU A 581 -25.11 -25.36 11.02
N PRO A 582 -26.11 -24.60 10.53
CA PRO A 582 -25.99 -23.87 9.26
C PRO A 582 -24.95 -22.73 9.26
N GLN A 583 -24.61 -22.21 10.43
CA GLN A 583 -23.86 -20.98 10.61
C GLN A 583 -22.34 -21.17 10.54
N SER A 584 -21.82 -22.26 11.09
CA SER A 584 -20.42 -22.67 10.97
C SER A 584 -20.06 -23.05 9.54
N THR A 585 -20.97 -23.74 8.85
CA THR A 585 -20.77 -24.18 7.46
C THR A 585 -20.59 -23.00 6.51
N VAL A 586 -21.36 -21.92 6.68
CA VAL A 586 -21.24 -20.69 5.88
C VAL A 586 -19.88 -20.03 6.10
N LEU A 587 -19.44 -19.88 7.35
CA LEU A 587 -18.13 -19.30 7.67
C LEU A 587 -16.96 -20.16 7.17
N ALA A 588 -17.11 -21.49 7.22
CA ALA A 588 -16.16 -22.43 6.67
C ALA A 588 -16.07 -22.30 5.14
N ALA A 589 -17.20 -22.23 4.45
CA ALA A 589 -17.27 -22.09 3.00
C ALA A 589 -16.55 -20.83 2.50
N PHE A 590 -16.80 -19.67 3.13
CA PHE A 590 -16.07 -18.45 2.81
C PHE A 590 -14.56 -18.58 3.07
N GLY A 591 -14.17 -19.24 4.17
CA GLY A 591 -12.77 -19.53 4.48
C GLY A 591 -12.08 -20.37 3.40
N PHE A 592 -12.71 -21.47 2.99
CA PHE A 592 -12.18 -22.35 1.94
C PHE A 592 -12.15 -21.67 0.57
N ALA A 593 -13.18 -20.92 0.21
CA ALA A 593 -13.21 -20.15 -1.03
C ALA A 593 -12.07 -19.11 -1.08
N THR A 594 -11.85 -18.39 0.02
CA THR A 594 -10.71 -17.45 0.16
C THR A 594 -9.38 -18.18 0.01
N GLY A 595 -9.23 -19.35 0.66
CA GLY A 595 -8.03 -20.18 0.56
C GLY A 595 -7.74 -20.70 -0.85
N LEU A 596 -8.76 -21.20 -1.56
CA LEU A 596 -8.65 -21.68 -2.94
C LEU A 596 -8.24 -20.58 -3.90
N LEU A 597 -8.84 -19.39 -3.78
CA LEU A 597 -8.47 -18.23 -4.58
C LEU A 597 -7.04 -17.76 -4.28
N ALA A 598 -6.61 -17.81 -3.02
CA ALA A 598 -5.24 -17.51 -2.66
C ALA A 598 -4.25 -18.53 -3.25
N VAL A 599 -4.58 -19.83 -3.28
CA VAL A 599 -3.77 -20.87 -3.94
C VAL A 599 -3.69 -20.66 -5.45
N ALA A 600 -4.81 -20.30 -6.09
CA ALA A 600 -4.83 -19.96 -7.52
C ALA A 600 -3.97 -18.72 -7.82
N GLY A 601 -4.07 -17.68 -6.99
CA GLY A 601 -3.22 -16.49 -7.06
C GLY A 601 -1.74 -16.83 -6.90
N MET A 602 -1.40 -17.66 -5.92
CA MET A 602 -0.05 -18.17 -5.70
C MET A 602 0.50 -18.94 -6.91
N ALA A 603 -0.30 -19.83 -7.50
CA ALA A 603 0.08 -20.63 -8.67
C ALA A 603 0.30 -19.76 -9.92
N SER A 604 -0.52 -18.72 -10.11
CA SER A 604 -0.41 -17.80 -11.25
C SER A 604 0.88 -16.99 -11.27
N LEU A 605 1.52 -16.82 -10.11
CA LEU A 605 2.78 -16.10 -9.93
C LEU A 605 4.03 -16.98 -10.08
N LYS A 606 3.89 -18.25 -10.45
CA LYS A 606 5.02 -19.13 -10.77
C LYS A 606 5.63 -18.72 -12.13
N ALA A 607 6.94 -18.53 -12.16
CA ALA A 607 7.67 -18.25 -13.40
C ALA A 607 7.53 -19.43 -14.38
N ARG A 608 7.38 -19.11 -15.67
CA ARG A 608 7.17 -20.11 -16.74
C ARG A 608 8.45 -20.27 -17.53
N TYR A 609 9.21 -21.32 -17.25
CA TYR A 609 10.41 -21.64 -18.02
C TYR A 609 10.03 -22.63 -19.15
N GLY A 610 9.37 -22.12 -20.19
CA GLY A 610 9.07 -22.87 -21.41
C GLY A 610 9.92 -22.36 -22.57
N VAL A 611 10.28 -23.25 -23.51
CA VAL A 611 11.02 -22.86 -24.72
C VAL A 611 10.17 -21.90 -25.55
N GLY A 612 10.61 -20.65 -25.69
CA GLY A 612 9.91 -19.60 -26.47
C GLY A 612 8.78 -18.85 -25.75
N ALA A 613 8.44 -19.19 -24.50
CA ALA A 613 7.41 -18.48 -23.74
C ALA A 613 8.01 -17.32 -22.91
N ASP A 614 7.27 -16.20 -22.79
CA ASP A 614 7.65 -15.12 -21.87
C ASP A 614 7.77 -15.68 -20.44
N PRO A 615 8.94 -15.57 -19.78
CA PRO A 615 9.15 -16.10 -18.43
C PRO A 615 8.35 -15.37 -17.35
N ARG A 616 7.74 -14.22 -17.67
CA ARG A 616 7.02 -13.37 -16.73
C ARG A 616 5.71 -14.02 -16.24
N PRO A 617 5.43 -14.00 -14.92
CA PRO A 617 4.20 -14.55 -14.37
C PRO A 617 2.90 -13.82 -14.81
N GLN A 618 1.76 -14.48 -14.63
CA GLN A 618 0.46 -13.92 -15.02
C GLN A 618 -0.12 -12.98 -13.96
N ARG A 619 0.45 -11.77 -13.84
CA ARG A 619 0.05 -10.78 -12.82
C ARG A 619 -1.44 -10.40 -12.83
N HIS A 620 -2.12 -10.52 -13.96
CA HIS A 620 -3.55 -10.20 -14.07
C HIS A 620 -4.42 -11.27 -13.40
N VAL A 621 -4.08 -12.55 -13.54
CA VAL A 621 -4.77 -13.65 -12.83
C VAL A 621 -4.55 -13.49 -11.33
N ALA A 622 -3.33 -13.17 -10.90
CA ALA A 622 -3.04 -12.88 -9.51
C ALA A 622 -3.90 -11.74 -8.95
N PHE A 623 -4.07 -10.65 -9.72
CA PHE A 623 -4.92 -9.52 -9.33
C PHE A 623 -6.39 -9.94 -9.18
N VAL A 624 -6.94 -10.68 -10.15
CA VAL A 624 -8.32 -11.19 -10.09
C VAL A 624 -8.51 -12.13 -8.90
N CYS A 625 -7.54 -13.01 -8.63
CA CYS A 625 -7.57 -13.90 -7.48
C CYS A 625 -7.54 -13.13 -6.15
N ALA A 626 -6.70 -12.08 -6.03
CA ALA A 626 -6.68 -11.21 -4.86
C ALA A 626 -8.02 -10.49 -4.65
N ALA A 627 -8.62 -9.96 -5.72
CA ALA A 627 -9.91 -9.29 -5.65
C ALA A 627 -11.04 -10.26 -5.26
N GLY A 628 -11.07 -11.47 -5.85
CA GLY A 628 -12.03 -12.50 -5.49
C GLY A 628 -11.86 -12.97 -4.04
N ALA A 629 -10.62 -13.22 -3.60
CA ALA A 629 -10.33 -13.60 -2.22
C ALA A 629 -10.73 -12.49 -1.24
N LEU A 630 -10.51 -11.22 -1.60
CA LEU A 630 -10.96 -10.08 -0.83
C LEU A 630 -12.50 -10.06 -0.68
N LEU A 631 -13.24 -10.28 -1.77
CA LEU A 631 -14.70 -10.35 -1.73
C LEU A 631 -15.20 -11.49 -0.82
N MET A 632 -14.59 -12.67 -0.91
CA MET A 632 -14.93 -13.80 -0.03
C MET A 632 -14.62 -13.51 1.44
N ALA A 633 -13.48 -12.87 1.71
CA ALA A 633 -13.09 -12.50 3.06
C ALA A 633 -13.96 -11.39 3.65
N LEU A 634 -14.42 -10.42 2.84
CA LEU A 634 -15.41 -9.42 3.26
C LEU A 634 -16.78 -10.06 3.48
N GLY A 635 -17.21 -10.95 2.59
CA GLY A 635 -18.43 -11.74 2.76
C GLY A 635 -18.41 -12.55 4.06
N ARG A 636 -17.24 -13.08 4.45
CA ARG A 636 -17.03 -13.73 5.73
C ARG A 636 -17.25 -12.81 6.93
N ILE A 637 -16.86 -11.54 6.85
CA ILE A 637 -17.11 -10.57 7.94
C ILE A 637 -18.61 -10.32 8.07
N VAL A 638 -19.29 -10.06 6.96
CA VAL A 638 -20.74 -9.84 6.93
C VAL A 638 -21.48 -11.06 7.47
N ALA A 639 -21.07 -12.25 7.06
CA ALA A 639 -21.61 -13.50 7.59
C ALA A 639 -21.32 -13.65 9.09
N ALA A 640 -20.11 -13.34 9.56
CA ALA A 640 -19.80 -13.45 10.99
C ALA A 640 -20.65 -12.50 11.85
N ASP A 641 -20.93 -11.30 11.34
CA ASP A 641 -21.79 -10.32 11.98
C ASP A 641 -23.25 -10.80 12.06
N ALA A 642 -23.81 -11.23 10.92
CA ALA A 642 -25.19 -11.73 10.80
C ALA A 642 -25.50 -12.93 11.70
N VAL A 643 -24.47 -13.67 12.09
CA VAL A 643 -24.58 -14.98 12.74
C VAL A 643 -24.41 -14.89 14.26
N GLY A 644 -24.04 -13.72 14.81
CA GLY A 644 -23.89 -13.52 16.26
C GLY A 644 -22.74 -12.61 16.69
N GLY A 645 -22.29 -11.71 15.81
CA GLY A 645 -21.44 -10.56 16.16
C GLY A 645 -19.91 -10.72 16.02
N ALA A 646 -19.24 -9.55 15.97
CA ALA A 646 -17.83 -9.33 15.67
C ALA A 646 -16.78 -10.03 16.58
N GLY A 647 -17.19 -10.66 17.68
CA GLY A 647 -16.30 -11.37 18.62
C GLY A 647 -15.74 -12.70 18.08
N ARG A 648 -16.24 -13.18 16.94
CA ARG A 648 -15.86 -14.47 16.32
C ARG A 648 -14.65 -14.37 15.38
N LEU A 649 -14.25 -13.15 15.03
CA LEU A 649 -13.11 -12.86 14.16
C LEU A 649 -11.92 -12.43 15.01
N VAL A 650 -10.76 -13.01 14.75
CA VAL A 650 -9.51 -12.61 15.39
C VAL A 650 -8.81 -11.54 14.56
N THR A 651 -7.89 -10.80 15.18
CA THR A 651 -7.12 -9.73 14.51
C THR A 651 -6.47 -10.19 13.20
N MET A 652 -6.00 -11.43 13.16
CA MET A 652 -5.38 -11.99 11.96
C MET A 652 -6.35 -12.14 10.80
N ASP A 653 -7.65 -12.38 11.03
CA ASP A 653 -8.66 -12.43 9.97
C ASP A 653 -8.72 -11.09 9.22
N TYR A 654 -8.67 -9.97 9.96
CA TYR A 654 -8.58 -8.63 9.39
C TYR A 654 -7.22 -8.35 8.72
N ALA A 655 -6.13 -8.88 9.29
CA ALA A 655 -4.80 -8.73 8.70
C ALA A 655 -4.68 -9.44 7.34
N MET A 656 -5.30 -10.61 7.17
CA MET A 656 -5.31 -11.31 5.87
C MET A 656 -6.10 -10.55 4.79
N ILE A 657 -7.17 -9.85 5.17
CA ILE A 657 -7.90 -8.93 4.27
C ILE A 657 -6.99 -7.78 3.84
N GLY A 658 -6.34 -7.12 4.80
CA GLY A 658 -5.35 -6.09 4.52
C GLY A 658 -4.24 -6.60 3.61
N LEU A 659 -3.80 -7.85 3.81
CA LEU A 659 -2.76 -8.47 3.00
C LEU A 659 -3.20 -8.69 1.55
N MET A 660 -4.46 -9.09 1.29
CA MET A 660 -5.00 -9.18 -0.06
C MET A 660 -5.04 -7.83 -0.77
N VAL A 661 -5.43 -6.77 -0.04
CA VAL A 661 -5.38 -5.39 -0.55
C VAL A 661 -3.94 -5.00 -0.87
N MET A 662 -2.99 -5.30 0.02
CA MET A 662 -1.57 -5.02 -0.20
C MET A 662 -1.02 -5.76 -1.43
N VAL A 663 -1.39 -7.03 -1.63
CA VAL A 663 -1.01 -7.78 -2.84
C VAL A 663 -1.54 -7.10 -4.10
N ALA A 664 -2.81 -6.71 -4.13
CA ALA A 664 -3.41 -6.02 -5.26
C ALA A 664 -2.73 -4.66 -5.54
N VAL A 665 -2.47 -3.88 -4.49
CA VAL A 665 -1.76 -2.59 -4.58
C VAL A 665 -0.33 -2.76 -5.08
N VAL A 666 0.39 -3.76 -4.59
CA VAL A 666 1.76 -4.06 -5.03
C VAL A 666 1.77 -4.42 -6.51
N ILE A 667 0.90 -5.32 -6.97
CA ILE A 667 0.83 -5.75 -8.38
C ILE A 667 0.56 -4.55 -9.32
N LEU A 668 -0.31 -3.63 -8.90
CA LEU A 668 -0.70 -2.47 -9.72
C LEU A 668 0.32 -1.32 -9.69
N PHE A 669 0.82 -0.98 -8.50
CA PHE A 669 1.48 0.30 -8.27
C PHE A 669 2.96 0.19 -7.95
N ALA A 670 3.49 -0.98 -7.57
CA ALA A 670 4.90 -1.11 -7.22
C ALA A 670 5.78 -0.78 -8.44
N PRO A 671 6.66 0.24 -8.37
CA PRO A 671 7.54 0.61 -9.47
C PRO A 671 8.35 -0.57 -10.03
N PRO A 672 8.92 -1.47 -9.21
CA PRO A 672 9.67 -2.62 -9.72
C PRO A 672 8.87 -3.56 -10.62
N ILE A 673 7.58 -3.76 -10.31
CA ILE A 673 6.67 -4.58 -11.12
C ILE A 673 6.25 -3.79 -12.37
N ARG A 674 5.96 -2.50 -12.25
CA ARG A 674 5.62 -1.67 -13.41
C ARG A 674 6.75 -1.64 -14.43
N ASP A 675 7.99 -1.53 -13.97
CA ASP A 675 9.18 -1.57 -14.81
C ASP A 675 9.36 -2.96 -15.45
N LEU A 676 9.05 -4.03 -14.71
CA LEU A 676 9.14 -5.40 -15.24
C LEU A 676 8.16 -5.67 -16.38
N TYR A 677 7.02 -4.99 -16.41
CA TYR A 677 6.01 -5.16 -17.46
C TYR A 677 5.75 -3.87 -18.22
N ALA A 678 6.77 -3.01 -18.31
CA ALA A 678 6.69 -1.80 -19.13
C ALA A 678 6.35 -2.20 -20.58
N GLY A 679 5.37 -1.51 -21.18
CA GLY A 679 4.89 -1.80 -22.53
C GLY A 679 3.81 -2.89 -22.65
N MET A 680 3.46 -3.61 -21.57
CA MET A 680 2.37 -4.59 -21.58
C MET A 680 1.12 -4.09 -20.87
N ALA A 681 -0.04 -4.19 -21.54
CA ALA A 681 -1.33 -3.94 -20.93
C ALA A 681 -1.61 -4.94 -19.79
N LEU A 682 -2.22 -4.47 -18.69
CA LEU A 682 -2.56 -5.32 -17.55
C LEU A 682 -3.63 -6.36 -17.93
N PHE A 683 -4.64 -5.92 -18.69
CA PHE A 683 -5.61 -6.79 -19.34
C PHE A 683 -5.39 -6.63 -20.85
N PRO A 684 -5.07 -7.71 -21.59
CA PRO A 684 -5.11 -7.63 -23.05
C PRO A 684 -6.53 -7.24 -23.43
N SER A 685 -6.70 -6.06 -24.02
CA SER A 685 -7.98 -5.68 -24.60
C SER A 685 -8.31 -6.70 -25.69
N SER A 686 -9.56 -7.15 -25.79
CA SER A 686 -10.02 -8.05 -26.86
C SER A 686 -9.62 -7.55 -28.26
N ARG A 687 -9.53 -6.22 -28.40
CA ARG A 687 -9.03 -5.54 -29.60
C ARG A 687 -7.52 -5.72 -29.80
N SER A 688 -6.69 -5.83 -28.77
CA SER A 688 -5.26 -6.14 -28.85
C SER A 688 -5.00 -7.61 -29.19
N THR A 689 -5.84 -8.53 -28.73
CA THR A 689 -5.78 -9.94 -29.15
C THR A 689 -6.29 -10.10 -30.58
N ALA A 690 -7.32 -9.34 -30.98
CA ALA A 690 -7.78 -9.29 -32.37
C ALA A 690 -6.79 -8.57 -33.30
N LEU A 691 -6.09 -7.53 -32.84
CA LEU A 691 -5.01 -6.88 -33.61
C LEU A 691 -3.73 -7.72 -33.64
N ALA A 692 -3.40 -8.47 -32.58
CA ALA A 692 -2.27 -9.41 -32.58
C ALA A 692 -2.58 -10.65 -33.43
N ALA A 693 -3.85 -11.07 -33.50
CA ALA A 693 -4.34 -12.04 -34.49
C ALA A 693 -4.42 -11.44 -35.91
N ALA A 694 -4.33 -10.11 -36.04
CA ALA A 694 -4.25 -9.37 -37.31
C ALA A 694 -2.85 -8.83 -37.61
N GLU A 695 -1.83 -9.23 -36.82
CA GLU A 695 -0.43 -9.11 -37.23
C GLU A 695 -0.17 -10.15 -38.34
N PRO A 696 0.52 -9.80 -39.44
CA PRO A 696 0.40 -10.48 -40.72
C PRO A 696 1.31 -11.72 -40.80
N ASP A 697 1.07 -12.72 -39.94
CA ASP A 697 1.80 -13.99 -39.96
C ASP A 697 0.87 -15.20 -40.24
N ALA A 698 -0.34 -14.91 -40.72
CA ALA A 698 -1.27 -15.88 -41.30
C ALA A 698 -1.79 -15.39 -42.66
N ALA A 699 -0.91 -14.84 -43.50
CA ALA A 699 -1.19 -14.84 -44.93
C ALA A 699 -1.21 -16.30 -45.40
N GLU A 700 -2.30 -16.69 -46.03
CA GLU A 700 -2.69 -18.06 -46.36
C GLU A 700 -1.52 -18.93 -46.88
N PRO A 701 -1.36 -20.18 -46.39
CA PRO A 701 -0.36 -21.14 -46.88
C PRO A 701 -0.34 -21.33 -48.41
N ASP A 702 -1.47 -21.03 -49.06
CA ASP A 702 -1.69 -21.16 -50.49
C ASP A 702 -1.22 -19.93 -51.29
N ALA A 703 -1.24 -18.73 -50.70
CA ALA A 703 -0.82 -17.50 -51.37
C ALA A 703 0.70 -17.46 -51.63
N GLU A 704 1.51 -17.91 -50.67
CA GLU A 704 2.97 -18.00 -50.86
C GLU A 704 3.37 -19.14 -51.81
N ARG A 705 2.59 -20.23 -51.85
CA ARG A 705 2.80 -21.34 -52.79
C ARG A 705 2.42 -20.91 -54.22
N ALA A 706 1.36 -20.13 -54.38
CA ALA A 706 0.99 -19.49 -55.64
C ALA A 706 2.06 -18.46 -56.08
N ALA A 707 2.54 -17.61 -55.17
CA ALA A 707 3.60 -16.64 -55.46
C ALA A 707 4.94 -17.33 -55.80
N ALA A 708 5.28 -18.46 -55.18
CA ALA A 708 6.48 -19.22 -55.49
C ALA A 708 6.44 -19.84 -56.91
N SER A 709 5.24 -20.17 -57.41
CA SER A 709 5.05 -20.77 -58.73
C SER A 709 4.72 -19.76 -59.84
N ASP A 710 4.36 -18.52 -59.49
CA ASP A 710 4.06 -17.44 -60.44
C ASP A 710 5.35 -16.93 -61.15
N PRO A 711 5.42 -17.01 -62.50
CA PRO A 711 6.55 -16.50 -63.29
C PRO A 711 6.81 -15.00 -63.16
N HIS A 712 5.86 -14.19 -62.66
CA HIS A 712 5.99 -12.74 -62.54
C HIS A 712 6.36 -12.27 -61.13
N THR A 713 6.58 -13.18 -60.18
CA THR A 713 6.94 -12.82 -58.81
C THR A 713 8.28 -12.11 -58.75
N SER A 714 8.32 -11.00 -58.01
CA SER A 714 9.51 -10.16 -57.89
C SER A 714 10.68 -10.92 -57.24
N ARG A 715 11.92 -10.59 -57.65
CA ARG A 715 13.15 -11.22 -57.11
C ARG A 715 13.26 -11.12 -55.60
N ARG A 716 12.88 -9.96 -55.03
CA ARG A 716 12.91 -9.74 -53.58
C ARG A 716 11.97 -10.69 -52.84
N GLU A 717 10.82 -10.94 -53.44
CA GLU A 717 9.78 -11.79 -52.87
C GLU A 717 10.15 -13.28 -52.95
N LEU A 718 10.73 -13.73 -54.07
CA LEU A 718 11.27 -15.09 -54.17
C LEU A 718 12.38 -15.36 -53.14
N THR A 719 13.27 -14.40 -52.89
CA THR A 719 14.30 -14.52 -51.84
C THR A 719 13.69 -14.56 -50.43
N ARG A 720 12.63 -13.78 -50.18
CA ARG A 720 11.88 -13.82 -48.92
C ARG A 720 11.27 -15.20 -48.71
N ILE A 721 10.56 -15.72 -49.71
CA ILE A 721 9.88 -17.02 -49.66
C ILE A 721 10.92 -18.15 -49.46
N ALA A 722 12.03 -18.17 -50.22
CA ALA A 722 13.05 -19.21 -50.08
C ALA A 722 13.74 -19.26 -48.70
N ARG A 723 13.84 -18.11 -48.02
CA ARG A 723 14.40 -18.02 -46.66
C ARG A 723 13.39 -18.40 -45.60
N ALA A 724 12.13 -17.96 -45.74
CA ALA A 724 11.07 -18.18 -44.77
C ALA A 724 10.48 -19.60 -44.83
N ARG A 725 10.40 -20.19 -46.03
CA ARG A 725 9.73 -21.46 -46.32
C ARG A 725 10.69 -22.46 -46.98
N PRO A 726 11.39 -23.30 -46.20
CA PRO A 726 12.26 -24.33 -46.75
C PRO A 726 11.53 -25.33 -47.65
N ASP A 727 10.26 -25.61 -47.35
CA ASP A 727 9.37 -26.51 -48.10
C ASP A 727 9.05 -26.03 -49.53
N LEU A 728 9.18 -24.73 -49.81
CA LEU A 728 8.91 -24.15 -51.13
C LEU A 728 10.18 -23.89 -51.96
N ARG A 729 11.36 -24.23 -51.44
CA ARG A 729 12.64 -24.00 -52.14
C ARG A 729 12.73 -24.71 -53.50
N PRO A 730 12.24 -25.96 -53.67
CA PRO A 730 12.19 -26.60 -54.99
C PRO A 730 11.28 -25.83 -55.96
N THR A 731 10.13 -25.34 -55.51
CA THR A 731 9.21 -24.53 -56.33
C THR A 731 9.82 -23.18 -56.73
N VAL A 732 10.52 -22.51 -55.81
CA VAL A 732 11.28 -21.29 -56.11
C VAL A 732 12.45 -21.57 -57.06
N ALA A 733 13.10 -22.73 -56.92
CA ALA A 733 14.18 -23.17 -57.81
C ALA A 733 13.68 -23.43 -59.23
N ALA A 734 12.44 -23.87 -59.43
CA ALA A 734 11.81 -24.04 -60.74
C ALA A 734 11.33 -22.70 -61.37
N ASN A 735 11.17 -21.63 -60.58
CA ASN A 735 10.57 -20.38 -61.04
C ASN A 735 11.48 -19.60 -62.03
N PRO A 736 11.01 -19.23 -63.24
CA PRO A 736 11.79 -18.51 -64.26
C PRO A 736 12.40 -17.19 -63.78
N SER A 737 11.73 -16.48 -62.87
CA SER A 737 12.15 -15.17 -62.34
C SER A 737 13.19 -15.26 -61.20
N ALA A 738 13.52 -16.46 -60.73
CA ALA A 738 14.62 -16.67 -59.78
C ALA A 738 15.97 -16.28 -60.42
N TYR A 739 16.70 -15.38 -59.78
CA TYR A 739 17.94 -14.82 -60.30
C TYR A 739 19.17 -15.68 -59.94
N HIS A 740 20.27 -15.47 -60.68
CA HIS A 740 21.44 -16.35 -60.66
C HIS A 740 22.05 -16.57 -59.27
N GLU A 741 22.20 -15.52 -58.44
CA GLU A 741 22.75 -15.69 -57.08
C GLU A 741 21.82 -16.48 -56.15
N LEU A 742 20.49 -16.33 -56.31
CA LEU A 742 19.54 -17.11 -55.53
C LEU A 742 19.61 -18.60 -55.92
N ILE A 743 19.76 -18.89 -57.22
CA ILE A 743 19.96 -20.25 -57.73
C ILE A 743 21.30 -20.84 -57.23
N ALA A 744 22.37 -20.06 -57.26
CA ALA A 744 23.68 -20.47 -56.74
C ALA A 744 23.63 -20.78 -55.23
N TRP A 745 22.91 -19.95 -54.47
CA TRP A 745 22.66 -20.21 -53.05
C TRP A 745 21.81 -21.46 -52.85
N LEU A 746 20.72 -21.65 -53.60
CA LEU A 746 19.86 -22.84 -53.51
C LEU A 746 20.64 -24.13 -53.81
N ARG A 747 21.50 -24.13 -54.84
CA ARG A 747 22.38 -25.25 -55.19
C ARG A 747 23.42 -25.56 -54.10
N SER A 748 23.88 -24.54 -53.37
CA SER A 748 24.83 -24.74 -52.26
C SER A 748 24.25 -25.50 -51.05
N LEU A 749 22.92 -25.66 -50.99
CA LEU A 749 22.25 -26.38 -49.92
C LEU A 749 22.34 -27.91 -50.07
N GLY A 750 22.64 -28.42 -51.28
CA GLY A 750 22.84 -29.86 -51.54
C GLY A 750 21.58 -30.72 -51.40
N ASP A 751 20.40 -30.15 -51.66
CA ASP A 751 19.10 -30.82 -51.56
C ASP A 751 18.74 -31.47 -52.92
N PRO A 752 18.51 -32.79 -52.98
CA PRO A 752 18.24 -33.49 -54.24
C PRO A 752 16.98 -32.99 -54.96
N GLU A 753 15.94 -32.54 -54.23
CA GLU A 753 14.70 -32.03 -54.84
C GLU A 753 14.91 -30.65 -55.51
N ILE A 754 15.81 -29.84 -54.95
CA ILE A 754 16.21 -28.54 -55.52
C ILE A 754 17.05 -28.78 -56.79
N ASP A 755 17.98 -29.72 -56.74
CA ASP A 755 18.84 -30.03 -57.89
C ASP A 755 18.04 -30.63 -59.06
N GLU A 756 17.02 -31.45 -58.79
CA GLU A 756 16.07 -31.94 -59.79
C GLU A 756 15.23 -30.80 -60.41
N ALA A 757 14.72 -29.89 -59.57
CA ALA A 757 13.99 -28.70 -60.02
C ALA A 757 14.86 -27.73 -60.86
N LEU A 758 16.15 -27.62 -60.56
CA LEU A 758 17.10 -26.82 -61.35
C LEU A 758 17.45 -27.49 -62.68
N THR A 759 17.50 -28.82 -62.73
CA THR A 759 17.80 -29.60 -63.94
C THR A 759 16.66 -29.57 -64.95
N SER A 760 15.42 -29.43 -64.47
CA SER A 760 14.22 -29.33 -65.31
C SER A 760 13.95 -27.93 -65.88
N ARG A 761 14.79 -26.92 -65.57
CA ARG A 761 14.66 -25.58 -66.16
C ARG A 761 15.06 -25.59 -67.64
N PRO A 762 14.26 -25.01 -68.55
CA PRO A 762 14.69 -24.82 -69.92
C PRO A 762 15.88 -23.85 -69.96
N HIS A 763 16.99 -24.28 -70.57
CA HIS A 763 18.14 -23.42 -70.86
C HIS A 763 17.72 -22.32 -71.84
N ALA A 764 17.46 -21.12 -71.32
CA ALA A 764 17.38 -19.92 -72.15
C ALA A 764 18.82 -19.42 -72.44
N GLU A 765 19.44 -20.00 -73.47
CA GLU A 765 20.61 -19.45 -74.15
C GLU A 765 20.18 -18.34 -75.14
N GLY A 766 20.78 -17.15 -75.03
CA GLY A 766 21.10 -16.30 -76.18
C GLY A 766 20.27 -15.04 -76.46
N ALA A 767 21.01 -13.97 -76.79
CA ALA A 767 20.64 -12.64 -77.34
C ALA A 767 20.12 -11.58 -76.33
N GLY A 768 20.64 -10.35 -76.24
CA GLY A 768 21.63 -9.64 -77.04
C GLY A 768 21.32 -8.12 -77.02
N LYS A 769 22.35 -7.32 -76.70
CA LYS A 769 22.43 -5.84 -76.55
C LYS A 769 22.00 -5.21 -75.24
#